data_AF-A0A8S1TFG6-F1
#
_entry.id   AF-A0A8S1TFG6-F1
#
_cell.length_a   1.000
_cell.length_b   1.000
_cell.length_c   1.000
_cell.angle_alpha   90.00
_cell.angle_beta   90.00
_cell.angle_gamma   90.00
#
_symmetry.space_group_name_H-M   'P 1'
#
loop_
_entity.id
_entity.type
_entity.pdbx_description
1 polymer ?
#
loop_
_entity_poly.entity_id
_entity_poly.type
_entity_poly.pdbx_seq_one_letter_code
_entity_poly.pdbx_strand_id
1 'polypeptide(L)'
;MNQLAQGISKLDIFGQTITLKMNKDNYYKTFFGGVVSILLFLIIIMFFSSSIKSFFNKETLVATVLTNFEEIPSQSIIDDATILFAIQIDQENFLSRPFFDIEVLQVSETRQTNGSKIKEEQQIQLVPCTLERFTKIFDQYNQNISETYAELNLDNFLCFKKNATFILEGTHSSLQFSYLKISIKKCNSTQICANQDERDAEVKLNGSFKIKLYTVNKILNPYNPSENYLQTYIDDSFYFNFLPSIISKSANLFLKQYQVESDQSLTPFQSITSEKFYILDQSEIRERVEFYKEGNLEVASIFLRKSPYKTQIFRSYLKIDNLLSNLGGMQQILFFFLGLLLALYNRFQLLIELANKLYEFMLVEKQAKKMHENNLNLVNQLITERQYLDSKANEHDAKIQLLNPSQINQKENNSKLKFEDQQQIIYKAKRQAKYAKKSTKFYDEESKKAYRSHISNGLEYFQSQINILIRRAKPIKLSFQLLMNYVSCQILFRNKRKIILMNKAMNQLSSQIDLFNILTKLNEIDKLKEVLLTSDQQLLFDFTPKPIISLDHKDVKIDRFLIEQNSRCDFDLEFKQKEKAIKDAETPQKSLHLKADSQLYERIYKAYDKVLNGLTVSNQYEQYINNQLINQLGAEVQTIFKLSKLIDFSVSFSRTFRRKGQIFQQERLDPEALQI
;
A
#
# COMPACT_ATOMS: atom_id res chain seq x y z
N MET A 1 21.30 15.22 6.58
CA MET A 1 19.92 14.71 6.40
C MET A 1 19.40 14.79 4.96
N ASN A 2 19.75 15.78 4.12
CA ASN A 2 19.18 15.89 2.76
C ASN A 2 19.63 14.82 1.75
N GLN A 3 20.87 14.33 1.80
CA GLN A 3 21.37 13.35 0.81
C GLN A 3 20.75 11.95 0.99
N LEU A 4 20.55 11.53 2.24
CA LEU A 4 19.97 10.21 2.56
C LEU A 4 18.50 10.14 2.15
N ALA A 5 17.74 11.22 2.38
CA ALA A 5 16.36 11.33 1.93
C ALA A 5 16.23 11.35 0.39
N GLN A 6 17.18 11.98 -0.31
CA GLN A 6 17.26 11.97 -1.78
C GLN A 6 17.67 10.60 -2.34
N GLY A 7 18.48 9.83 -1.62
CA GLY A 7 18.81 8.46 -1.99
C GLY A 7 17.58 7.55 -1.89
N ILE A 8 16.86 7.62 -0.77
CA ILE A 8 15.66 6.82 -0.52
C ILE A 8 14.54 7.15 -1.52
N SER A 9 14.34 8.43 -1.87
CA SER A 9 13.31 8.78 -2.86
C SER A 9 13.58 8.18 -4.25
N LYS A 10 14.84 7.91 -4.63
CA LYS A 10 15.15 7.25 -5.92
C LYS A 10 14.63 5.81 -5.98
N LEU A 11 14.51 5.14 -4.83
CA LEU A 11 14.02 3.76 -4.70
C LEU A 11 12.49 3.66 -4.72
N ASP A 12 11.78 4.78 -4.85
CA ASP A 12 10.32 4.79 -5.06
C ASP A 12 9.99 4.16 -6.42
N ILE A 13 9.46 2.93 -6.38
CA ILE A 13 9.00 2.16 -7.56
C ILE A 13 7.65 2.70 -8.06
N PHE A 14 6.89 3.40 -7.21
CA PHE A 14 5.53 3.88 -7.48
C PHE A 14 5.48 5.37 -7.85
N GLY A 15 6.59 5.90 -8.37
CA GLY A 15 6.70 7.31 -8.78
C GLY A 15 5.66 7.71 -9.84
N GLN A 16 5.09 8.90 -9.70
CA GLN A 16 4.08 9.43 -10.61
C GLN A 16 4.74 9.99 -11.88
N THR A 17 4.28 9.60 -13.07
CA THR A 17 4.76 10.17 -14.34
C THR A 17 4.35 11.64 -14.48
N ILE A 18 5.24 12.46 -15.02
CA ILE A 18 5.01 13.86 -15.34
C ILE A 18 5.08 14.04 -16.86
N THR A 19 4.00 14.52 -17.49
CA THR A 19 3.92 14.69 -18.95
C THR A 19 4.75 15.86 -19.47
N LEU A 20 4.76 16.98 -18.75
CA LEU A 20 5.66 18.12 -18.97
C LEU A 20 6.74 18.10 -17.90
N LYS A 21 8.01 17.88 -18.31
CA LYS A 21 9.14 17.70 -17.38
C LYS A 21 9.17 18.81 -16.32
N MET A 22 9.12 18.43 -15.05
CA MET A 22 9.34 19.34 -13.93
C MET A 22 10.79 19.19 -13.47
N ASN A 23 11.55 20.28 -13.40
CA ASN A 23 12.94 20.27 -12.93
C ASN A 23 13.86 19.25 -13.67
N LYS A 24 13.58 18.96 -14.95
CA LYS A 24 14.25 17.96 -15.81
C LYS A 24 13.95 16.48 -15.49
N ASP A 25 13.07 16.18 -14.54
CA ASP A 25 12.65 14.82 -14.21
C ASP A 25 11.32 14.41 -14.89
N ASN A 26 11.24 13.14 -15.28
CA ASN A 26 10.04 12.53 -15.88
C ASN A 26 9.13 11.86 -14.84
N TYR A 27 9.64 11.62 -13.64
CA TYR A 27 8.93 10.95 -12.55
C TYR A 27 9.02 11.77 -11.28
N TYR A 28 7.87 11.99 -10.66
CA TYR A 28 7.77 12.52 -9.32
C TYR A 28 7.85 11.38 -8.30
N LYS A 29 8.99 11.30 -7.61
CA LYS A 29 9.27 10.28 -6.59
C LYS A 29 9.29 10.89 -5.20
N THR A 30 8.75 10.18 -4.21
CA THR A 30 8.70 10.69 -2.84
C THR A 30 9.56 9.88 -1.88
N PHE A 31 10.05 10.53 -0.82
CA PHE A 31 10.75 9.85 0.27
C PHE A 31 9.85 8.77 0.91
N PHE A 32 8.57 9.08 1.12
CA PHE A 32 7.60 8.14 1.67
C PHE A 32 7.41 6.92 0.76
N GLY A 33 7.25 7.12 -0.55
CA GLY A 33 7.17 6.02 -1.52
C GLY A 33 8.43 5.14 -1.49
N GLY A 34 9.62 5.75 -1.40
CA GLY A 34 10.88 5.01 -1.26
C GLY A 34 10.97 4.14 0.00
N VAL A 35 10.53 4.66 1.16
CA VAL A 35 10.47 3.87 2.41
C VAL A 35 9.50 2.70 2.28
N VAL A 36 8.32 2.92 1.69
CA VAL A 36 7.32 1.86 1.48
C VAL A 36 7.83 0.80 0.50
N SER A 37 8.53 1.19 -0.58
CA SER A 37 9.16 0.26 -1.52
C SER A 37 10.22 -0.63 -0.86
N ILE A 38 11.04 -0.08 0.04
CA ILE A 38 12.01 -0.88 0.81
C ILE A 38 11.31 -1.87 1.73
N LEU A 39 10.29 -1.42 2.47
CA LEU A 39 9.51 -2.27 3.37
C LEU A 39 8.79 -3.39 2.62
N LEU A 40 8.21 -3.09 1.47
CA LEU A 40 7.61 -4.06 0.55
C LEU A 40 8.62 -5.14 0.14
N PHE A 41 9.83 -4.72 -0.27
CA PHE A 41 10.87 -5.66 -0.68
C PHE A 41 11.32 -6.56 0.48
N LEU A 42 11.45 -6.02 1.69
CA LEU A 42 11.75 -6.80 2.90
C LEU A 42 10.66 -7.83 3.22
N ILE A 43 9.38 -7.44 3.13
CA ILE A 43 8.25 -8.36 3.35
C ILE A 43 8.27 -9.48 2.31
N ILE A 44 8.51 -9.14 1.03
CA ILE A 44 8.59 -10.14 -0.04
C ILE A 44 9.74 -11.11 0.22
N ILE A 45 10.94 -10.63 0.56
CA ILE A 45 12.08 -11.52 0.87
C ILE A 45 11.77 -12.44 2.06
N MET A 46 11.22 -11.89 3.14
CA MET A 46 10.88 -12.67 4.33
C MET A 46 9.86 -13.77 3.98
N PHE A 47 8.79 -13.40 3.26
CA PHE A 47 7.78 -14.34 2.82
C PHE A 47 8.36 -15.43 1.90
N PHE A 48 9.13 -15.03 0.89
CA PHE A 48 9.77 -15.93 -0.07
C PHE A 48 10.71 -16.92 0.63
N SER A 49 11.50 -16.45 1.60
CA SER A 49 12.40 -17.30 2.39
C SER A 49 11.64 -18.34 3.24
N SER A 50 10.52 -17.93 3.85
CA SER A 50 9.66 -18.84 4.62
C SER A 50 9.02 -19.90 3.72
N SER A 51 8.47 -19.49 2.57
CA SER A 51 7.85 -20.42 1.61
C SER A 51 8.86 -21.40 1.02
N ILE A 52 10.08 -20.97 0.71
CA ILE A 52 11.15 -21.86 0.24
C ILE A 52 11.53 -22.89 1.32
N LYS A 53 11.66 -22.45 2.58
CA LYS A 53 11.98 -23.35 3.69
C LYS A 53 10.89 -24.42 3.85
N SER A 54 9.62 -24.00 3.86
CA SER A 54 8.46 -24.89 3.96
C SER A 54 8.39 -25.90 2.79
N PHE A 55 8.72 -25.43 1.59
CA PHE A 55 8.81 -26.26 0.37
C PHE A 55 9.87 -27.36 0.48
N PHE A 56 11.11 -27.02 0.86
CA PHE A 56 12.17 -28.03 1.04
C PHE A 56 11.90 -28.99 2.18
N ASN A 57 11.21 -28.53 3.22
CA ASN A 57 10.77 -29.36 4.34
C ASN A 57 9.57 -30.27 4.02
N LYS A 58 9.01 -30.20 2.81
CA LYS A 58 7.83 -30.99 2.40
C LYS A 58 6.60 -30.80 3.31
N GLU A 59 6.44 -29.61 3.90
CA GLU A 59 5.37 -29.35 4.87
C GLU A 59 3.98 -29.28 4.21
N THR A 60 3.92 -28.93 2.93
CA THR A 60 2.68 -28.78 2.18
C THR A 60 2.42 -29.99 1.27
N LEU A 61 1.36 -30.73 1.58
CA LEU A 61 0.86 -31.89 0.83
C LEU A 61 -0.57 -31.63 0.36
N VAL A 62 -0.87 -31.95 -0.89
CA VAL A 62 -2.23 -31.95 -1.44
C VAL A 62 -2.68 -33.39 -1.62
N ALA A 63 -3.90 -33.70 -1.18
CA ALA A 63 -4.50 -35.02 -1.36
C ALA A 63 -5.87 -34.94 -2.04
N THR A 64 -6.13 -35.89 -2.93
CA THR A 64 -7.43 -36.10 -3.59
C THR A 64 -7.93 -37.49 -3.26
N VAL A 65 -9.15 -37.60 -2.75
CA VAL A 65 -9.78 -38.87 -2.36
C VAL A 65 -10.93 -39.17 -3.31
N LEU A 66 -10.86 -40.29 -4.02
CA LEU A 66 -11.90 -40.77 -4.94
C LEU A 66 -12.44 -42.10 -4.41
N THR A 67 -13.76 -42.26 -4.39
CA THR A 67 -14.40 -43.55 -4.12
C THR A 67 -15.02 -44.06 -5.42
N ASN A 68 -14.58 -45.23 -5.86
CA ASN A 68 -15.01 -45.85 -7.10
C ASN A 68 -15.77 -47.14 -6.79
N PHE A 69 -16.81 -47.43 -7.56
CA PHE A 69 -17.54 -48.69 -7.50
C PHE A 69 -16.97 -49.67 -8.55
N GLU A 70 -16.57 -50.86 -8.11
CA GLU A 70 -16.24 -52.00 -8.97
C GLU A 70 -17.46 -52.92 -9.05
N GLU A 71 -18.08 -53.02 -10.23
CA GLU A 71 -19.22 -53.91 -10.46
C GLU A 71 -18.89 -55.38 -10.16
N ILE A 72 -17.65 -55.78 -10.48
CA ILE A 72 -17.09 -57.09 -10.13
C ILE A 72 -15.83 -56.84 -9.31
N PRO A 73 -15.90 -56.96 -7.97
CA PRO A 73 -14.76 -56.80 -7.10
C PRO A 73 -13.64 -57.77 -7.50
N SER A 74 -12.47 -57.21 -7.79
CA SER A 74 -11.27 -57.98 -8.14
C SER A 74 -10.84 -58.97 -7.04
N GLN A 75 -10.06 -59.99 -7.38
CA GLN A 75 -9.52 -60.92 -6.40
C GLN A 75 -8.55 -60.22 -5.42
N SER A 76 -8.73 -60.46 -4.12
CA SER A 76 -7.83 -60.02 -3.05
C SER A 76 -7.37 -61.23 -2.23
N ILE A 77 -6.07 -61.35 -2.02
CA ILE A 77 -5.49 -62.32 -1.08
C ILE A 77 -5.35 -61.64 0.26
N ILE A 78 -5.95 -62.23 1.29
CA ILE A 78 -5.90 -61.76 2.67
C ILE A 78 -5.06 -62.74 3.49
N ASP A 79 -4.13 -62.17 4.25
CA ASP A 79 -3.16 -62.82 5.12
C ASP A 79 -3.01 -62.06 6.45
N ASP A 80 -2.07 -62.52 7.29
CA ASP A 80 -1.71 -61.88 8.57
C ASP A 80 -1.31 -60.39 8.46
N ALA A 81 -0.76 -59.96 7.33
CA ALA A 81 -0.30 -58.58 7.13
C ALA A 81 -1.42 -57.64 6.67
N THR A 82 -2.41 -58.18 5.96
CA THR A 82 -3.58 -57.42 5.50
C THR A 82 -4.58 -57.18 6.63
N ILE A 83 -5.13 -58.22 7.25
CA ILE A 83 -6.10 -58.15 8.36
C ILE A 83 -5.89 -59.33 9.32
N LEU A 84 -5.71 -59.00 10.59
CA LEU A 84 -5.75 -59.96 11.69
C LEU A 84 -7.06 -59.78 12.45
N PHE A 85 -7.77 -60.87 12.73
CA PHE A 85 -8.96 -60.84 13.58
C PHE A 85 -8.84 -61.86 14.72
N ALA A 86 -9.45 -61.50 15.84
CA ALA A 86 -9.58 -62.29 17.05
C ALA A 86 -11.07 -62.44 17.35
N ILE A 87 -11.54 -63.68 17.51
CA ILE A 87 -12.95 -63.97 17.78
C ILE A 87 -13.12 -64.77 19.08
N GLN A 88 -14.15 -64.42 19.84
CA GLN A 88 -14.49 -65.08 21.10
C GLN A 88 -16.01 -65.01 21.34
N ILE A 89 -16.53 -66.01 22.05
CA ILE A 89 -17.81 -65.92 22.76
C ILE A 89 -17.52 -65.41 24.16
N ASP A 90 -18.23 -64.36 24.59
CA ASP A 90 -17.97 -63.67 25.85
C ASP A 90 -18.18 -64.61 27.06
N GLN A 91 -17.09 -65.20 27.55
CA GLN A 91 -17.05 -66.13 28.68
C GLN A 91 -15.61 -66.20 29.24
N GLU A 92 -15.44 -66.43 30.54
CA GLU A 92 -14.11 -66.47 31.17
C GLU A 92 -13.25 -67.64 30.66
N ASN A 93 -13.83 -68.84 30.57
CA ASN A 93 -13.13 -70.08 30.21
C ASN A 93 -13.28 -70.45 28.72
N PHE A 94 -13.15 -69.47 27.82
CA PHE A 94 -13.49 -69.69 26.40
C PHE A 94 -12.63 -70.75 25.73
N LEU A 95 -11.30 -70.70 25.93
CA LEU A 95 -10.39 -71.64 25.30
C LEU A 95 -10.42 -73.04 25.92
N SER A 96 -10.77 -73.15 27.21
CA SER A 96 -10.73 -74.42 27.94
C SER A 96 -12.06 -75.18 27.91
N ARG A 97 -13.21 -74.49 27.94
CA ARG A 97 -14.53 -75.11 27.94
C ARG A 97 -15.59 -74.20 27.30
N PRO A 98 -15.63 -74.10 25.96
CA PRO A 98 -16.53 -73.16 25.31
C PRO A 98 -18.00 -73.56 25.29
N PHE A 99 -18.91 -72.58 25.37
CA PHE A 99 -20.35 -72.80 25.16
C PHE A 99 -20.72 -73.28 23.74
N PHE A 100 -20.03 -72.74 22.71
CA PHE A 100 -20.23 -73.09 21.30
C PHE A 100 -18.89 -73.17 20.58
N ASP A 101 -18.85 -73.96 19.51
CA ASP A 101 -17.70 -74.09 18.63
C ASP A 101 -17.72 -72.97 17.58
N ILE A 102 -16.53 -72.49 17.19
CA ILE A 102 -16.37 -71.47 16.15
C ILE A 102 -15.58 -72.09 14.99
N GLU A 103 -16.23 -72.16 13.83
CA GLU A 103 -15.62 -72.68 12.62
C GLU A 103 -15.48 -71.58 11.58
N VAL A 104 -14.31 -71.45 10.95
CA VAL A 104 -14.10 -70.54 9.83
C VAL A 104 -13.94 -71.34 8.54
N LEU A 105 -14.74 -70.99 7.55
CA LEU A 105 -14.77 -71.61 6.23
C LEU A 105 -14.47 -70.56 5.16
N GLN A 106 -13.50 -70.83 4.29
CA GLN A 106 -13.42 -70.19 2.99
C GLN A 106 -14.47 -70.83 2.09
N VAL A 107 -15.38 -70.00 1.57
CA VAL A 107 -16.44 -70.43 0.66
C VAL A 107 -16.18 -69.82 -0.70
N SER A 108 -16.07 -70.66 -1.72
CA SER A 108 -15.95 -70.26 -3.12
C SER A 108 -17.13 -70.77 -3.92
N GLU A 109 -17.92 -69.85 -4.45
CA GLU A 109 -19.08 -70.12 -5.30
C GLU A 109 -18.72 -69.84 -6.76
N THR A 110 -18.83 -70.85 -7.61
CA THR A 110 -18.71 -70.71 -9.07
C THR A 110 -20.07 -70.88 -9.71
N ARG A 111 -20.55 -69.84 -10.39
CA ARG A 111 -21.80 -69.85 -11.14
C ARG A 111 -21.55 -70.35 -12.56
N GLN A 112 -22.19 -71.47 -12.91
CA GLN A 112 -22.15 -72.01 -14.26
C GLN A 112 -23.09 -71.23 -15.20
N THR A 113 -22.88 -71.36 -16.51
CA THR A 113 -23.70 -70.72 -17.56
C THR A 113 -25.17 -71.14 -17.53
N ASN A 114 -25.48 -72.31 -16.98
CA ASN A 114 -26.85 -72.81 -16.75
C ASN A 114 -27.54 -72.19 -15.52
N GLY A 115 -26.86 -71.31 -14.77
CA GLY A 115 -27.39 -70.67 -13.57
C GLY A 115 -27.20 -71.46 -12.27
N SER A 116 -26.73 -72.71 -12.32
CA SER A 116 -26.38 -73.51 -11.14
C SER A 116 -25.13 -72.97 -10.45
N LYS A 117 -25.02 -73.19 -9.14
CA LYS A 117 -23.87 -72.79 -8.32
C LYS A 117 -23.13 -74.03 -7.82
N ILE A 118 -21.84 -74.11 -8.09
CA ILE A 118 -20.93 -75.04 -7.41
C ILE A 118 -20.36 -74.31 -6.21
N LYS A 119 -20.41 -74.96 -5.04
CA LYS A 119 -19.88 -74.41 -3.79
C LYS A 119 -18.75 -75.30 -3.29
N GLU A 120 -17.58 -74.71 -3.09
CA GLU A 120 -16.42 -75.33 -2.47
C GLU A 120 -16.19 -74.71 -1.09
N GLU A 121 -15.96 -75.54 -0.08
CA GLU A 121 -15.73 -75.11 1.29
C GLU A 121 -14.39 -75.64 1.78
N GLN A 122 -13.54 -74.75 2.27
CA GLN A 122 -12.25 -75.09 2.86
C GLN A 122 -12.19 -74.55 4.30
N GLN A 123 -11.93 -75.44 5.25
CA GLN A 123 -11.82 -75.06 6.65
C GLN A 123 -10.50 -74.35 6.96
N ILE A 124 -10.59 -73.21 7.65
CA ILE A 124 -9.45 -72.45 8.17
C ILE A 124 -9.27 -72.79 9.64
N GLN A 125 -8.08 -73.28 9.99
CA GLN A 125 -7.75 -73.64 11.35
C GLN A 125 -7.63 -72.38 12.23
N LEU A 126 -8.29 -72.41 13.38
CA LEU A 126 -8.14 -71.41 14.42
C LEU A 126 -7.17 -71.90 15.50
N VAL A 127 -6.42 -70.96 16.09
CA VAL A 127 -5.49 -71.17 17.20
C VAL A 127 -5.65 -70.02 18.20
N PRO A 128 -5.28 -70.19 19.48
CA PRO A 128 -5.24 -69.08 20.42
C PRO A 128 -4.41 -67.92 19.89
N CYS A 129 -4.90 -66.70 20.07
CA CYS A 129 -4.18 -65.49 19.68
C CYS A 129 -2.91 -65.32 20.53
N THR A 130 -1.82 -64.84 19.94
CA THR A 130 -0.54 -64.62 20.64
C THR A 130 -0.07 -63.19 20.52
N LEU A 131 0.52 -62.64 21.58
CA LEU A 131 1.05 -61.26 21.61
C LEU A 131 2.03 -60.98 20.46
N GLU A 132 2.96 -61.90 20.19
CA GLU A 132 3.98 -61.77 19.13
C GLU A 132 3.37 -61.40 17.76
N ARG A 133 2.20 -61.94 17.43
CA ARG A 133 1.54 -61.67 16.15
C ARG A 133 1.02 -60.25 16.05
N PHE A 134 0.44 -59.73 17.12
CA PHE A 134 -0.01 -58.35 17.17
C PHE A 134 1.20 -57.41 17.17
N THR A 135 2.20 -57.66 18.01
CA THR A 135 3.43 -56.84 18.08
C THR A 135 4.09 -56.68 16.71
N LYS A 136 4.20 -57.76 15.92
CA LYS A 136 4.77 -57.69 14.56
C LYS A 136 4.03 -56.73 13.61
N ILE A 137 2.71 -56.59 13.75
CA ILE A 137 1.91 -55.67 12.92
C ILE A 137 2.07 -54.23 13.41
N PHE A 138 2.02 -54.01 14.71
CA PHE A 138 2.07 -52.67 15.32
C PHE A 138 3.49 -52.06 15.32
N ASP A 139 4.54 -52.89 15.38
CA ASP A 139 5.94 -52.45 15.26
C ASP A 139 6.23 -51.75 13.93
N GLN A 140 5.56 -52.16 12.85
CA GLN A 140 5.69 -51.50 11.53
C GLN A 140 5.27 -50.03 11.56
N TYR A 141 4.46 -49.64 12.55
CA TYR A 141 3.94 -48.29 12.73
C TYR A 141 4.47 -47.62 14.00
N ASN A 142 5.56 -48.16 14.59
CA ASN A 142 6.18 -47.66 15.83
C ASN A 142 5.20 -47.58 17.02
N GLN A 143 4.29 -48.55 17.14
CA GLN A 143 3.31 -48.61 18.23
C GLN A 143 3.54 -49.86 19.10
N ASN A 144 3.51 -49.68 20.42
CA ASN A 144 3.54 -50.78 21.37
C ASN A 144 2.11 -51.22 21.72
N ILE A 145 1.79 -52.51 21.54
CA ILE A 145 0.46 -53.08 21.74
C ILE A 145 0.33 -53.92 23.02
N SER A 146 1.40 -54.13 23.78
CA SER A 146 1.41 -55.07 24.90
C SER A 146 0.38 -54.76 25.99
N GLU A 147 0.21 -53.47 26.33
CA GLU A 147 -0.78 -53.04 27.34
C GLU A 147 -2.21 -53.30 26.86
N THR A 148 -2.56 -52.83 25.66
CA THR A 148 -3.88 -53.04 25.06
C THR A 148 -4.21 -54.52 24.89
N TYR A 149 -3.21 -55.35 24.54
CA TYR A 149 -3.40 -56.79 24.42
C TYR A 149 -3.82 -57.44 25.74
N ALA A 150 -3.20 -57.02 26.86
CA ALA A 150 -3.54 -57.49 28.20
C ALA A 150 -4.89 -56.93 28.69
N GLU A 151 -5.17 -55.65 28.46
CA GLU A 151 -6.43 -55.01 28.83
C GLU A 151 -7.64 -55.65 28.14
N LEU A 152 -7.49 -56.01 26.87
CA LEU A 152 -8.54 -56.67 26.07
C LEU A 152 -8.61 -58.18 26.30
N ASN A 153 -7.73 -58.76 27.12
CA ASN A 153 -7.65 -60.21 27.39
C ASN A 153 -7.58 -61.03 26.08
N LEU A 154 -6.79 -60.56 25.11
CA LEU A 154 -6.71 -61.15 23.76
C LEU A 154 -6.13 -62.56 23.75
N ASP A 155 -5.46 -62.98 24.81
CA ASP A 155 -5.00 -64.35 25.03
C ASP A 155 -6.15 -65.36 25.13
N ASN A 156 -7.37 -64.92 25.47
CA ASN A 156 -8.58 -65.75 25.52
C ASN A 156 -9.37 -65.79 24.19
N PHE A 157 -8.83 -65.20 23.11
CA PHE A 157 -9.47 -65.20 21.79
C PHE A 157 -8.85 -66.22 20.83
N LEU A 158 -9.61 -66.60 19.79
CA LEU A 158 -9.13 -67.40 18.67
C LEU A 158 -8.78 -66.52 17.46
N CYS A 159 -7.63 -66.79 16.87
CA CYS A 159 -7.13 -66.18 15.64
C CYS A 159 -6.93 -67.28 14.59
N PHE A 160 -6.95 -66.96 13.29
CA PHE A 160 -6.56 -67.94 12.27
C PHE A 160 -5.10 -68.35 12.40
N LYS A 161 -4.75 -69.57 11.99
CA LYS A 161 -3.37 -70.10 12.08
C LYS A 161 -2.38 -69.24 11.29
N LYS A 162 -1.16 -69.08 11.82
CA LYS A 162 -0.06 -68.36 11.15
C LYS A 162 0.15 -68.88 9.73
N ASN A 163 0.37 -67.97 8.78
CA ASN A 163 0.52 -68.24 7.34
C ASN A 163 -0.76 -68.79 6.65
N ALA A 164 -1.93 -68.72 7.27
CA ALA A 164 -3.16 -68.95 6.55
C ALA A 164 -3.43 -67.78 5.60
N THR A 165 -3.81 -68.10 4.36
CA THR A 165 -4.20 -67.13 3.34
C THR A 165 -5.57 -67.48 2.82
N PHE A 166 -6.41 -66.48 2.57
CA PHE A 166 -7.75 -66.67 2.05
C PHE A 166 -8.08 -65.61 0.99
N ILE A 167 -9.07 -65.90 0.15
CA ILE A 167 -9.37 -65.12 -1.05
C ILE A 167 -10.74 -64.47 -0.91
N LEU A 168 -10.80 -63.16 -1.15
CA LEU A 168 -12.06 -62.43 -1.26
C LEU A 168 -12.20 -61.89 -2.68
N GLU A 169 -13.30 -62.22 -3.36
CA GLU A 169 -13.54 -61.79 -4.73
C GLU A 169 -15.04 -61.77 -5.05
N GLY A 170 -15.45 -60.91 -5.98
CA GLY A 170 -16.80 -60.92 -6.52
C GLY A 170 -17.92 -60.51 -5.54
N THR A 171 -19.14 -60.64 -6.03
CA THR A 171 -20.39 -60.47 -5.28
C THR A 171 -21.34 -61.63 -5.57
N HIS A 172 -22.52 -61.68 -4.93
CA HIS A 172 -23.54 -62.71 -5.16
C HIS A 172 -23.96 -62.89 -6.63
N SER A 173 -23.83 -61.85 -7.45
CA SER A 173 -24.15 -61.87 -8.89
C SER A 173 -22.97 -62.23 -9.78
N SER A 174 -21.74 -62.23 -9.25
CA SER A 174 -20.52 -62.53 -10.00
C SER A 174 -20.40 -64.01 -10.38
N LEU A 175 -19.61 -64.30 -11.41
CA LEU A 175 -19.31 -65.68 -11.85
C LEU A 175 -18.51 -66.44 -10.80
N GLN A 176 -17.55 -65.76 -10.17
CA GLN A 176 -16.79 -66.25 -9.03
C GLN A 176 -17.12 -65.36 -7.83
N PHE A 177 -17.44 -65.98 -6.71
CA PHE A 177 -17.71 -65.30 -5.46
C PHE A 177 -17.05 -66.04 -4.31
N SER A 178 -16.02 -65.44 -3.74
CA SER A 178 -15.22 -66.01 -2.66
C SER A 178 -15.31 -65.14 -1.42
N TYR A 179 -15.65 -65.75 -0.28
CA TYR A 179 -15.83 -65.06 1.01
C TYR A 179 -15.47 -65.96 2.19
N LEU A 180 -15.19 -65.35 3.34
CA LEU A 180 -15.08 -66.09 4.59
C LEU A 180 -16.42 -66.15 5.31
N LYS A 181 -16.75 -67.34 5.80
CA LYS A 181 -17.90 -67.59 6.67
C LYS A 181 -17.38 -68.07 8.03
N ILE A 182 -17.59 -67.28 9.06
CA ILE A 182 -17.42 -67.69 10.45
C ILE A 182 -18.76 -68.22 10.94
N SER A 183 -18.82 -69.47 11.37
CA SER A 183 -20.04 -70.16 11.80
C SER A 183 -19.91 -70.52 13.27
N ILE A 184 -20.90 -70.11 14.07
CA ILE A 184 -20.99 -70.46 15.49
C ILE A 184 -21.94 -71.64 15.59
N LYS A 185 -21.43 -72.78 16.06
CA LYS A 185 -22.13 -74.07 16.05
C LYS A 185 -22.27 -74.62 17.47
N LYS A 186 -23.40 -75.30 17.73
CA LYS A 186 -23.53 -76.15 18.92
C LYS A 186 -22.45 -77.24 18.84
N CYS A 187 -21.72 -77.42 19.94
CA CYS A 187 -20.68 -78.44 19.98
C CYS A 187 -21.28 -79.85 19.88
N ASN A 188 -20.51 -80.75 19.28
CA ASN A 188 -20.90 -82.15 19.21
C ASN A 188 -20.50 -82.87 20.51
N SER A 189 -21.18 -83.97 20.86
CA SER A 189 -21.07 -84.67 22.17
C SER A 189 -19.68 -85.23 22.50
N THR A 190 -18.70 -85.09 21.61
CA THR A 190 -17.32 -85.59 21.72
C THR A 190 -16.28 -84.51 22.03
N GLN A 191 -16.67 -83.23 22.12
CA GLN A 191 -15.77 -82.10 22.40
C GLN A 191 -15.79 -81.65 23.86
N ILE A 192 -14.71 -80.97 24.28
CA ILE A 192 -14.54 -80.27 25.57
C ILE A 192 -15.42 -79.00 25.61
N CYS A 193 -16.71 -79.12 25.32
CA CYS A 193 -17.64 -77.99 25.32
C CYS A 193 -18.61 -78.06 26.49
N ALA A 194 -19.28 -76.93 26.74
CA ALA A 194 -20.35 -76.88 27.71
C ALA A 194 -21.55 -77.76 27.27
N ASN A 195 -22.23 -78.36 28.25
CA ASN A 195 -23.44 -79.15 28.00
C ASN A 195 -24.66 -78.24 27.77
N GLN A 196 -25.83 -78.82 27.47
CA GLN A 196 -27.04 -78.05 27.24
C GLN A 196 -27.53 -77.33 28.50
N ASP A 197 -27.41 -77.97 29.68
CA ASP A 197 -27.85 -77.39 30.95
C ASP A 197 -27.06 -76.13 31.34
N GLU A 198 -25.75 -76.14 31.10
CA GLU A 198 -24.86 -74.99 31.32
C GLU A 198 -25.21 -73.83 30.40
N ARG A 199 -25.53 -74.10 29.12
CA ARG A 199 -26.00 -73.07 28.19
C ARG A 199 -27.35 -72.50 28.63
N ASP A 200 -28.28 -73.35 29.06
CA ASP A 200 -29.61 -72.91 29.50
C ASP A 200 -29.53 -72.12 30.82
N ALA A 201 -28.57 -72.45 31.70
CA ALA A 201 -28.27 -71.67 32.89
C ALA A 201 -27.72 -70.27 32.54
N GLU A 202 -26.80 -70.19 31.58
CA GLU A 202 -26.24 -68.92 31.10
C GLU A 202 -27.32 -68.02 30.47
N VAL A 203 -28.23 -68.59 29.66
CA VAL A 203 -29.37 -67.85 29.10
C VAL A 203 -30.30 -67.34 30.21
N LYS A 204 -30.52 -68.11 31.29
CA LYS A 204 -31.33 -67.66 32.43
C LYS A 204 -30.66 -66.55 33.22
N LEU A 205 -29.33 -66.55 33.31
CA LEU A 205 -28.55 -65.55 34.04
C LEU A 205 -28.41 -64.24 33.25
N ASN A 206 -27.94 -64.34 32.00
CA ASN A 206 -27.50 -63.20 31.18
C ASN A 206 -28.42 -62.90 29.99
N GLY A 207 -29.45 -63.72 29.75
CA GLY A 207 -30.49 -63.51 28.73
C GLY A 207 -30.09 -63.89 27.30
N SER A 208 -28.80 -63.83 26.95
CA SER A 208 -28.29 -64.16 25.60
C SER A 208 -26.79 -64.42 25.63
N PHE A 209 -26.25 -64.99 24.55
CA PHE A 209 -24.81 -65.11 24.36
C PHE A 209 -24.29 -63.97 23.49
N LYS A 210 -23.09 -63.46 23.79
CA LYS A 210 -22.44 -62.38 23.06
C LYS A 210 -21.21 -62.89 22.30
N ILE A 211 -21.12 -62.54 21.02
CA ILE A 211 -19.91 -62.77 20.20
C ILE A 211 -19.17 -61.45 20.06
N LYS A 212 -17.84 -61.50 20.24
CA LYS A 212 -16.92 -60.38 20.03
C LYS A 212 -15.98 -60.73 18.87
N LEU A 213 -15.87 -59.83 17.90
CA LEU A 213 -14.86 -59.93 16.83
C LEU A 213 -14.01 -58.67 16.89
N TYR A 214 -12.76 -58.83 17.31
CA TYR A 214 -11.78 -57.75 17.33
C TYR A 214 -10.92 -57.84 16.09
N THR A 215 -10.71 -56.72 15.41
CA THR A 215 -9.94 -56.69 14.15
C THR A 215 -8.84 -55.66 14.22
N VAL A 216 -7.68 -55.97 13.66
CA VAL A 216 -6.65 -54.97 13.45
C VAL A 216 -7.06 -54.14 12.24
N ASN A 217 -7.50 -52.91 12.50
CA ASN A 217 -8.00 -51.98 11.50
C ASN A 217 -7.04 -50.80 11.33
N LYS A 218 -7.23 -50.03 10.27
CA LYS A 218 -6.36 -48.90 9.93
C LYS A 218 -7.17 -47.64 9.69
N ILE A 219 -6.65 -46.51 10.12
CA ILE A 219 -7.17 -45.18 9.79
C ILE A 219 -6.06 -44.38 9.14
N LEU A 220 -6.40 -43.61 8.11
CA LEU A 220 -5.43 -42.81 7.37
C LEU A 220 -5.82 -41.34 7.41
N ASN A 221 -4.82 -40.46 7.53
CA ASN A 221 -4.97 -39.02 7.30
C ASN A 221 -4.22 -38.65 6.00
N PRO A 222 -4.93 -38.46 4.87
CA PRO A 222 -4.29 -38.29 3.59
C PRO A 222 -3.54 -36.94 3.47
N TYR A 223 -3.87 -35.98 4.35
CA TYR A 223 -3.28 -34.64 4.40
C TYR A 223 -2.06 -34.55 5.32
N ASN A 224 -1.70 -35.62 6.04
CA ASN A 224 -0.49 -35.61 6.86
C ASN A 224 0.74 -35.69 5.92
N PRO A 225 1.67 -34.70 5.96
CA PRO A 225 2.90 -34.74 5.16
C PRO A 225 3.93 -35.73 5.70
N SER A 226 3.77 -36.23 6.94
CA SER A 226 4.64 -37.26 7.51
C SER A 226 4.44 -38.62 6.84
N GLU A 227 5.45 -39.48 6.93
CA GLU A 227 5.37 -40.90 6.58
C GLU A 227 4.35 -41.64 7.49
N ASN A 228 4.04 -41.09 8.67
CA ASN A 228 3.02 -41.60 9.60
C ASN A 228 1.60 -41.15 9.21
N TYR A 229 1.23 -41.30 7.95
CA TYR A 229 -0.11 -40.96 7.47
C TYR A 229 -1.13 -42.09 7.71
N LEU A 230 -0.64 -43.27 8.07
CA LEU A 230 -1.41 -44.47 8.37
C LEU A 230 -1.23 -44.84 9.84
N GLN A 231 -2.33 -45.01 10.56
CA GLN A 231 -2.36 -45.43 11.95
C GLN A 231 -3.12 -46.75 12.06
N THR A 232 -2.55 -47.69 12.80
CA THR A 232 -3.16 -49.00 13.06
C THR A 232 -3.77 -49.00 14.46
N TYR A 233 -4.87 -49.72 14.65
CA TYR A 233 -5.54 -49.87 15.94
C TYR A 233 -6.32 -51.19 16.02
N ILE A 234 -6.66 -51.64 17.23
CA ILE A 234 -7.58 -52.76 17.43
C ILE A 234 -8.99 -52.19 17.49
N ASP A 235 -9.84 -52.65 16.59
CA ASP A 235 -11.26 -52.31 16.52
C ASP A 235 -12.05 -53.35 17.31
N ASP A 236 -12.65 -52.92 18.42
CA ASP A 236 -13.45 -53.72 19.35
C ASP A 236 -14.97 -53.46 19.23
N SER A 237 -15.38 -52.70 18.21
CA SER A 237 -16.75 -52.23 18.05
C SER A 237 -17.74 -53.32 17.63
N PHE A 238 -17.30 -54.37 16.96
CA PHE A 238 -18.20 -55.40 16.44
C PHE A 238 -18.49 -56.45 17.50
N TYR A 239 -19.74 -56.45 17.96
CA TYR A 239 -20.31 -57.53 18.75
C TYR A 239 -21.79 -57.68 18.43
N PHE A 240 -22.32 -58.89 18.63
CA PHE A 240 -23.76 -59.07 18.68
C PHE A 240 -24.17 -60.18 19.63
N ASN A 241 -25.43 -60.08 20.08
CA ASN A 241 -26.06 -61.08 20.91
C ASN A 241 -26.91 -62.04 20.08
N PHE A 242 -26.92 -63.31 20.45
CA PHE A 242 -27.77 -64.34 19.86
C PHE A 242 -28.41 -65.21 20.94
N LEU A 243 -29.57 -65.78 20.63
CA LEU A 243 -30.34 -66.63 21.53
C LEU A 243 -30.51 -68.01 20.89
N PRO A 244 -29.78 -69.03 21.37
CA PRO A 244 -29.83 -70.36 20.77
C PRO A 244 -31.27 -70.90 20.77
N SER A 245 -31.59 -71.68 19.74
CA SER A 245 -32.87 -72.37 19.60
C SER A 245 -34.11 -71.51 19.35
N ILE A 246 -33.99 -70.17 19.36
CA ILE A 246 -35.11 -69.25 19.08
C ILE A 246 -34.77 -68.39 17.84
N ILE A 247 -33.61 -67.74 17.86
CA ILE A 247 -33.21 -66.76 16.85
C ILE A 247 -31.81 -67.09 16.34
N SER A 248 -31.68 -67.22 15.02
CA SER A 248 -30.38 -67.22 14.34
C SER A 248 -30.03 -65.81 13.90
N LYS A 249 -28.80 -65.37 14.18
CA LYS A 249 -28.31 -64.05 13.78
C LYS A 249 -27.15 -64.19 12.80
N SER A 250 -27.20 -63.44 11.71
CA SER A 250 -26.09 -63.34 10.77
C SER A 250 -25.66 -61.91 10.52
N ALA A 251 -24.37 -61.70 10.23
CA ALA A 251 -23.83 -60.39 9.92
C ALA A 251 -22.97 -60.44 8.67
N ASN A 252 -23.05 -59.41 7.83
CA ASN A 252 -22.17 -59.21 6.69
C ASN A 252 -21.20 -58.08 7.01
N LEU A 253 -19.91 -58.39 6.93
CA LEU A 253 -18.78 -57.51 7.13
C LEU A 253 -18.10 -57.29 5.78
N PHE A 254 -17.77 -56.04 5.43
CA PHE A 254 -17.18 -55.71 4.14
C PHE A 254 -15.79 -55.10 4.30
N LEU A 255 -14.80 -55.72 3.64
CA LEU A 255 -13.44 -55.23 3.53
C LEU A 255 -13.32 -54.31 2.34
N LYS A 256 -13.07 -53.04 2.63
CA LYS A 256 -12.90 -51.99 1.64
C LYS A 256 -11.43 -51.87 1.27
N GLN A 257 -11.15 -51.81 -0.03
CA GLN A 257 -9.80 -51.65 -0.55
C GLN A 257 -9.42 -50.17 -0.61
N TYR A 258 -8.24 -49.84 -0.09
CA TYR A 258 -7.61 -48.53 -0.21
C TYR A 258 -6.36 -48.65 -1.06
N GLN A 259 -6.20 -47.72 -2.00
CA GLN A 259 -5.01 -47.57 -2.83
C GLN A 259 -4.50 -46.15 -2.69
N VAL A 260 -3.29 -45.99 -2.17
CA VAL A 260 -2.65 -44.70 -1.96
C VAL A 260 -1.52 -44.56 -2.97
N GLU A 261 -1.58 -43.51 -3.79
CA GLU A 261 -0.56 -43.13 -4.76
C GLU A 261 0.05 -41.81 -4.31
N SER A 262 1.31 -41.85 -3.87
CA SER A 262 2.02 -40.68 -3.34
C SER A 262 3.13 -40.24 -4.31
N ASP A 263 2.97 -39.07 -4.91
CA ASP A 263 4.00 -38.41 -5.71
C ASP A 263 4.99 -37.68 -4.79
N GLN A 264 6.19 -38.25 -4.66
CA GLN A 264 7.27 -37.76 -3.81
C GLN A 264 8.09 -36.62 -4.44
N SER A 265 7.78 -36.26 -5.68
CA SER A 265 8.53 -35.25 -6.44
C SER A 265 8.24 -33.82 -5.99
N LEU A 266 9.30 -33.01 -5.94
CA LEU A 266 9.22 -31.54 -5.80
C LEU A 266 9.31 -30.83 -7.17
N THR A 267 9.72 -31.58 -8.19
CA THR A 267 9.84 -31.15 -9.57
C THR A 267 8.57 -31.49 -10.36
N PRO A 268 8.39 -30.92 -11.56
CA PRO A 268 7.29 -31.32 -12.44
C PRO A 268 7.30 -32.81 -12.82
N PHE A 269 8.48 -33.44 -12.81
CA PHE A 269 8.66 -34.87 -13.09
C PHE A 269 8.18 -35.73 -11.94
N GLN A 270 7.26 -36.66 -12.21
CA GLN A 270 6.55 -37.45 -11.21
C GLN A 270 7.40 -38.63 -10.70
N SER A 271 7.30 -38.90 -9.40
CA SER A 271 7.86 -40.10 -8.75
C SER A 271 6.81 -40.70 -7.82
N ILE A 272 6.02 -41.62 -8.36
CA ILE A 272 4.83 -42.17 -7.68
C ILE A 272 5.20 -43.45 -6.93
N THR A 273 4.89 -43.49 -5.64
CA THR A 273 4.87 -44.73 -4.83
C THR A 273 3.43 -45.17 -4.63
N SER A 274 3.15 -46.47 -4.73
CA SER A 274 1.81 -47.04 -4.57
C SER A 274 1.75 -48.03 -3.43
N GLU A 275 0.79 -47.84 -2.53
CA GLU A 275 0.52 -48.73 -1.39
C GLU A 275 -0.95 -49.18 -1.40
N LYS A 276 -1.20 -50.43 -1.01
CA LYS A 276 -2.53 -51.03 -0.98
C LYS A 276 -2.78 -51.71 0.36
N PHE A 277 -3.97 -51.50 0.92
CA PHE A 277 -4.40 -52.14 2.16
C PHE A 277 -5.93 -52.24 2.23
N TYR A 278 -6.41 -52.96 3.23
CA TYR A 278 -7.83 -53.23 3.45
C TYR A 278 -8.27 -52.73 4.82
N ILE A 279 -9.47 -52.17 4.88
CA ILE A 279 -10.09 -51.66 6.12
C ILE A 279 -11.46 -52.34 6.23
N LEU A 280 -11.80 -52.78 7.45
CA LEU A 280 -13.16 -53.21 7.74
C LEU A 280 -14.02 -51.97 8.00
N ASP A 281 -14.97 -51.68 7.10
CA ASP A 281 -15.81 -50.48 7.21
C ASP A 281 -17.04 -50.76 8.07
N GLN A 282 -17.10 -50.12 9.24
CA GLN A 282 -18.22 -50.27 10.19
C GLN A 282 -19.55 -49.77 9.61
N SER A 283 -19.52 -48.80 8.69
CA SER A 283 -20.74 -48.26 8.08
C SER A 283 -21.40 -49.24 7.10
N GLU A 284 -20.67 -50.26 6.65
CA GLU A 284 -21.17 -51.27 5.72
C GLU A 284 -21.69 -52.54 6.41
N ILE A 285 -21.63 -52.61 7.74
CA ILE A 285 -22.04 -53.80 8.50
C ILE A 285 -23.56 -54.00 8.37
N ARG A 286 -23.97 -55.21 7.95
CA ARG A 286 -25.39 -55.55 7.77
C ARG A 286 -25.77 -56.80 8.53
N GLU A 287 -26.56 -56.63 9.58
CA GLU A 287 -27.11 -57.72 10.37
C GLU A 287 -28.44 -58.22 9.79
N ARG A 288 -28.70 -59.52 9.95
CA ARG A 288 -29.97 -60.17 9.65
C ARG A 288 -30.34 -61.10 10.79
N VAL A 289 -31.62 -61.16 11.06
CA VAL A 289 -32.20 -61.97 12.12
C VAL A 289 -33.21 -62.91 11.47
N GLU A 290 -33.05 -64.20 11.70
CA GLU A 290 -33.90 -65.26 11.17
C GLU A 290 -34.39 -66.16 12.30
N PHE A 291 -35.54 -66.79 12.14
CA PHE A 291 -35.98 -67.81 13.09
C PHE A 291 -35.05 -69.01 13.04
N TYR A 292 -34.71 -69.54 14.22
CA TYR A 292 -33.90 -70.73 14.30
C TYR A 292 -34.65 -71.92 13.70
N LYS A 293 -33.98 -72.66 12.80
CA LYS A 293 -34.52 -73.90 12.22
C LYS A 293 -34.14 -75.06 13.12
N GLU A 294 -35.15 -75.78 13.62
CA GLU A 294 -34.97 -76.95 14.47
C GLU A 294 -34.08 -78.00 13.76
N GLY A 295 -33.10 -78.55 14.49
CA GLY A 295 -32.09 -79.46 13.94
C GLY A 295 -30.83 -78.79 13.35
N ASN A 296 -30.80 -77.46 13.19
CA ASN A 296 -29.62 -76.77 12.66
C ASN A 296 -28.53 -76.60 13.75
N LEU A 297 -27.31 -77.07 13.54
CA LEU A 297 -26.22 -76.88 14.50
C LEU A 297 -25.72 -75.43 14.53
N GLU A 298 -25.85 -74.70 13.42
CA GLU A 298 -25.44 -73.30 13.30
C GLU A 298 -26.45 -72.37 13.98
N VAL A 299 -25.98 -71.60 14.96
CA VAL A 299 -26.78 -70.64 15.73
C VAL A 299 -26.53 -69.19 15.33
N ALA A 300 -25.34 -68.89 14.80
CA ALA A 300 -25.01 -67.57 14.28
C ALA A 300 -23.93 -67.64 13.21
N SER A 301 -23.86 -66.65 12.32
CA SER A 301 -22.82 -66.55 11.31
C SER A 301 -22.34 -65.14 10.97
N ILE A 302 -21.08 -65.03 10.60
CA ILE A 302 -20.47 -63.78 10.13
C ILE A 302 -19.88 -64.04 8.74
N PHE A 303 -20.24 -63.20 7.78
CA PHE A 303 -19.76 -63.26 6.41
C PHE A 303 -18.81 -62.10 6.16
N LEU A 304 -17.51 -62.37 6.03
CA LEU A 304 -16.51 -61.38 5.65
C LEU A 304 -16.31 -61.40 4.14
N ARG A 305 -16.60 -60.28 3.48
CA ARG A 305 -16.67 -60.13 2.02
C ARG A 305 -15.83 -58.95 1.56
N LYS A 306 -15.46 -58.91 0.28
CA LYS A 306 -14.87 -57.72 -0.33
C LYS A 306 -15.98 -56.69 -0.61
N SER A 307 -15.74 -55.41 -0.27
CA SER A 307 -16.62 -54.31 -0.64
C SER A 307 -16.50 -54.05 -2.15
N PRO A 308 -17.61 -53.75 -2.86
CA PRO A 308 -17.54 -53.27 -4.23
C PRO A 308 -17.06 -51.82 -4.32
N TYR A 309 -16.97 -51.09 -3.21
CA TYR A 309 -16.37 -49.77 -3.19
C TYR A 309 -14.87 -49.86 -2.93
N LYS A 310 -14.07 -49.14 -3.71
CA LYS A 310 -12.65 -48.91 -3.45
C LYS A 310 -12.37 -47.43 -3.28
N THR A 311 -11.41 -47.09 -2.43
CA THR A 311 -10.97 -45.70 -2.25
C THR A 311 -9.56 -45.53 -2.82
N GLN A 312 -9.43 -44.62 -3.77
CA GLN A 312 -8.16 -44.19 -4.36
C GLN A 312 -7.77 -42.84 -3.80
N ILE A 313 -6.53 -42.72 -3.34
CA ILE A 313 -6.01 -41.51 -2.72
C ILE A 313 -4.76 -41.09 -3.47
N PHE A 314 -4.81 -39.92 -4.10
CA PHE A 314 -3.66 -39.33 -4.77
C PHE A 314 -3.08 -38.26 -3.86
N ARG A 315 -1.82 -38.40 -3.47
CA ARG A 315 -1.09 -37.47 -2.61
C ARG A 315 0.06 -36.90 -3.42
N SER A 316 0.27 -35.60 -3.38
CA SER A 316 1.39 -34.95 -4.07
C SER A 316 1.88 -33.76 -3.25
N TYR A 317 3.20 -33.68 -3.09
CA TYR A 317 3.80 -32.50 -2.46
C TYR A 317 3.67 -31.28 -3.36
N LEU A 318 3.69 -30.10 -2.74
CA LEU A 318 3.75 -28.86 -3.51
C LEU A 318 4.96 -28.89 -4.43
N LYS A 319 4.72 -28.63 -5.72
CA LYS A 319 5.74 -28.59 -6.78
C LYS A 319 6.30 -27.18 -6.99
N ILE A 320 7.49 -27.10 -7.57
CA ILE A 320 8.21 -25.83 -7.76
C ILE A 320 7.47 -24.84 -8.66
N ASP A 321 6.78 -25.31 -9.69
CA ASP A 321 5.94 -24.51 -10.59
C ASP A 321 4.75 -23.88 -9.85
N ASN A 322 4.08 -24.67 -9.00
CA ASN A 322 3.01 -24.18 -8.14
C ASN A 322 3.53 -23.16 -7.10
N LEU A 323 4.70 -23.42 -6.51
CA LEU A 323 5.35 -22.47 -5.59
C LEU A 323 5.62 -21.12 -6.28
N LEU A 324 6.23 -21.14 -7.47
CA LEU A 324 6.53 -19.92 -8.22
C LEU A 324 5.27 -19.17 -8.66
N SER A 325 4.22 -19.90 -9.08
CA SER A 325 2.92 -19.32 -9.41
C SER A 325 2.29 -18.60 -8.22
N ASN A 326 2.26 -19.25 -7.05
CA ASN A 326 1.71 -18.68 -5.81
C ASN A 326 2.49 -17.45 -5.37
N LEU A 327 3.83 -17.51 -5.39
CA LEU A 327 4.70 -16.40 -5.02
C LEU A 327 4.54 -15.19 -5.95
N GLY A 328 4.47 -15.44 -7.27
CA GLY A 328 4.22 -14.41 -8.26
C GLY A 328 2.87 -13.73 -8.08
N GLY A 329 1.81 -14.52 -7.81
CA GLY A 329 0.47 -14.00 -7.56
C GLY A 329 0.41 -13.06 -6.34
N MET A 330 1.03 -13.45 -5.23
CA MET A 330 1.07 -12.61 -4.03
C MET A 330 1.86 -11.31 -4.24
N GLN A 331 2.99 -11.35 -4.96
CA GLN A 331 3.74 -10.14 -5.30
C GLN A 331 2.86 -9.15 -6.09
N GLN A 332 2.12 -9.63 -7.09
CA GLN A 332 1.25 -8.79 -7.91
C GLN A 332 0.14 -8.12 -7.08
N ILE A 333 -0.48 -8.87 -6.18
CA ILE A 333 -1.51 -8.35 -5.27
C ILE A 333 -0.95 -7.23 -4.38
N LEU A 334 0.21 -7.45 -3.77
CA LEU A 334 0.87 -6.43 -2.93
C LEU A 334 1.22 -5.17 -3.74
N PHE A 335 1.77 -5.34 -4.94
CA PHE A 335 2.10 -4.23 -5.82
C PHE A 335 0.85 -3.46 -6.26
N PHE A 336 -0.26 -4.15 -6.52
CA PHE A 336 -1.51 -3.52 -6.93
C PHE A 336 -2.08 -2.63 -5.82
N PHE A 337 -2.29 -3.18 -4.61
CA PHE A 337 -2.91 -2.43 -3.51
C PHE A 337 -2.03 -1.28 -3.01
N LEU A 338 -0.74 -1.53 -2.79
CA LEU A 338 0.19 -0.48 -2.36
C LEU A 338 0.46 0.53 -3.48
N GLY A 339 0.56 0.07 -4.72
CA GLY A 339 0.74 0.93 -5.87
C GLY A 339 -0.44 1.87 -6.11
N LEU A 340 -1.67 1.40 -5.94
CA LEU A 340 -2.86 2.25 -6.04
C LEU A 340 -2.84 3.38 -4.98
N LEU A 341 -2.55 3.03 -3.72
CA LEU A 341 -2.47 4.00 -2.63
C LEU A 341 -1.35 5.01 -2.84
N LEU A 342 -0.16 4.55 -3.23
CA LEU A 342 1.00 5.39 -3.48
C LEU A 342 0.85 6.26 -4.73
N ALA A 343 0.19 5.77 -5.77
CA ALA A 343 -0.13 6.56 -6.95
C ALA A 343 -1.04 7.75 -6.59
N LEU A 344 -2.10 7.52 -5.80
CA LEU A 344 -2.98 8.59 -5.32
C LEU A 344 -2.21 9.59 -4.45
N TYR A 345 -1.38 9.09 -3.53
CA TYR A 345 -0.54 9.93 -2.67
C TYR A 345 0.46 10.77 -3.48
N ASN A 346 1.25 10.13 -4.35
CA ASN A 346 2.30 10.77 -5.15
C ASN A 346 1.69 11.81 -6.10
N ARG A 347 0.55 11.51 -6.74
CA ARG A 347 -0.19 12.47 -7.57
C ARG A 347 -0.62 13.69 -6.77
N PHE A 348 -1.22 13.48 -5.60
CA PHE A 348 -1.67 14.61 -4.78
C PHE A 348 -0.50 15.45 -4.25
N GLN A 349 0.56 14.80 -3.79
CA GLN A 349 1.75 15.46 -3.32
C GLN A 349 2.44 16.28 -4.43
N LEU A 350 2.51 15.77 -5.66
CA LEU A 350 2.99 16.51 -6.84
C LEU A 350 2.20 17.80 -7.04
N LEU A 351 0.87 17.73 -6.97
CA LEU A 351 0.00 18.89 -7.16
C LEU A 351 0.17 19.94 -6.06
N ILE A 352 0.35 19.52 -4.80
CA ILE A 352 0.67 20.41 -3.69
C ILE A 352 2.02 21.10 -3.92
N GLU A 353 3.04 20.37 -4.37
CA GLU A 353 4.35 20.95 -4.64
C GLU A 353 4.30 21.98 -5.78
N LEU A 354 3.60 21.67 -6.87
CA LEU A 354 3.38 22.60 -7.96
C LEU A 354 2.61 23.84 -7.49
N ALA A 355 1.54 23.66 -6.72
CA ALA A 355 0.74 24.78 -6.23
C ALA A 355 1.54 25.68 -5.28
N ASN A 356 2.40 25.13 -4.42
CA ASN A 356 3.29 25.92 -3.57
C ASN A 356 4.40 26.65 -4.35
N LYS A 357 4.83 26.13 -5.51
CA LYS A 357 5.80 26.80 -6.38
C LYS A 357 5.17 27.92 -7.21
N LEU A 358 3.90 27.79 -7.58
CA LEU A 358 3.20 28.72 -8.48
C LEU A 358 2.35 29.78 -7.76
N TYR A 359 1.89 29.49 -6.54
CA TYR A 359 0.97 30.35 -5.81
C TYR A 359 1.46 30.65 -4.39
N GLU A 360 1.27 31.89 -3.97
CA GLU A 360 1.40 32.30 -2.58
C GLU A 360 0.05 32.20 -1.87
N PHE A 361 0.00 31.39 -0.80
CA PHE A 361 -1.23 31.16 -0.04
C PHE A 361 -1.39 32.18 1.08
N MET A 362 -2.16 33.23 0.82
CA MET A 362 -2.54 34.20 1.84
C MET A 362 -3.68 33.66 2.71
N LEU A 363 -3.37 33.32 3.96
CA LEU A 363 -4.35 32.85 4.96
C LEU A 363 -5.09 33.99 5.69
N VAL A 364 -4.83 35.26 5.33
CA VAL A 364 -5.30 36.46 6.04
C VAL A 364 -6.38 37.21 5.25
N GLU A 365 -7.40 37.68 5.98
CA GLU A 365 -8.74 38.11 5.56
C GLU A 365 -8.79 39.36 4.64
N LYS A 366 -9.95 39.54 4.00
CA LYS A 366 -10.40 40.74 3.26
C LYS A 366 -10.12 42.06 3.99
N GLN A 367 -9.93 42.02 5.31
CA GLN A 367 -9.57 43.14 6.18
C GLN A 367 -8.10 43.59 6.01
N ALA A 368 -7.14 42.69 5.83
CA ALA A 368 -5.74 43.04 5.61
C ALA A 368 -5.55 43.76 4.27
N LYS A 369 -6.19 43.27 3.20
CA LYS A 369 -6.15 43.94 1.89
C LYS A 369 -6.68 45.38 1.96
N LYS A 370 -7.84 45.59 2.62
CA LYS A 370 -8.38 46.94 2.89
C LYS A 370 -7.45 47.78 3.76
N MET A 371 -6.75 47.18 4.72
CA MET A 371 -5.76 47.88 5.55
C MET A 371 -4.56 48.34 4.72
N HIS A 372 -4.01 47.50 3.83
CA HIS A 372 -2.90 47.87 2.96
C HIS A 372 -3.30 48.96 1.94
N GLU A 373 -4.51 48.90 1.39
CA GLU A 373 -5.05 49.97 0.53
C GLU A 373 -5.22 51.29 1.29
N ASN A 374 -5.72 51.24 2.52
CA ASN A 374 -5.83 52.42 3.38
C ASN A 374 -4.44 52.99 3.74
N ASN A 375 -3.47 52.15 4.02
CA ASN A 375 -2.09 52.58 4.33
C ASN A 375 -1.43 53.22 3.10
N LEU A 376 -1.64 52.67 1.91
CA LEU A 376 -1.14 53.26 0.66
C LEU A 376 -1.73 54.66 0.44
N ASN A 377 -3.04 54.83 0.67
CA ASN A 377 -3.70 56.13 0.56
C ASN A 377 -3.14 57.16 1.56
N LEU A 378 -2.85 56.74 2.80
CA LEU A 378 -2.21 57.59 3.80
C LEU A 378 -0.82 58.04 3.36
N VAL A 379 -0.02 57.13 2.79
CA VAL A 379 1.34 57.44 2.31
C VAL A 379 1.33 58.33 1.07
N ASN A 380 0.41 58.11 0.13
CA ASN A 380 0.26 58.99 -1.03
C ASN A 380 -0.05 60.43 -0.63
N GLN A 381 -0.95 60.62 0.33
CA GLN A 381 -1.29 61.96 0.84
C GLN A 381 -0.09 62.66 1.49
N LEU A 382 0.75 61.95 2.24
CA LEU A 382 1.99 62.52 2.80
C LEU A 382 2.95 63.02 1.74
N ILE A 383 3.10 62.27 0.65
CA ILE A 383 3.98 62.63 -0.45
C ILE A 383 3.44 63.91 -1.13
N THR A 384 2.14 63.98 -1.39
CA THR A 384 1.50 65.17 -1.98
C THR A 384 1.60 66.41 -1.08
N GLU A 385 1.41 66.26 0.23
CA GLU A 385 1.53 67.36 1.20
C GLU A 385 2.97 67.90 1.29
N ARG A 386 3.99 67.02 1.22
CA ARG A 386 5.40 67.45 1.19
C ARG A 386 5.80 68.12 -0.11
N GLN A 387 5.34 67.61 -1.26
CA GLN A 387 5.61 68.23 -2.57
C GLN A 387 5.03 69.65 -2.65
N TYR A 388 3.87 69.89 -2.05
CA TYR A 388 3.26 71.22 -1.94
C TYR A 388 4.08 72.17 -1.04
N LEU A 389 4.68 71.67 0.04
CA LEU A 389 5.55 72.46 0.92
C LEU A 389 6.89 72.83 0.24
N ASP A 390 7.50 71.89 -0.50
CA ASP A 390 8.74 72.13 -1.24
C ASP A 390 8.56 73.13 -2.39
N SER A 391 7.41 73.11 -3.09
CA SER A 391 7.11 74.12 -4.12
C SER A 391 6.98 75.55 -3.56
N LYS A 392 6.57 75.69 -2.29
CA LYS A 392 6.43 77.00 -1.62
C LYS A 392 7.74 77.50 -1.02
N ALA A 393 8.66 76.61 -0.68
CA ALA A 393 10.00 76.96 -0.21
C ALA A 393 10.90 77.47 -1.34
N ASN A 394 10.72 76.98 -2.58
CA ASN A 394 11.49 77.39 -3.75
C ASN A 394 11.05 78.72 -4.39
N GLU A 395 9.92 79.30 -3.96
CA GLU A 395 9.41 80.59 -4.45
C GLU A 395 10.06 81.80 -3.73
N HIS A 396 10.70 81.57 -2.58
CA HIS A 396 11.28 82.64 -1.74
C HIS A 396 12.70 83.09 -2.13
N ASP A 397 13.35 82.43 -3.11
CA ASP A 397 14.72 82.76 -3.56
C ASP A 397 14.79 83.60 -4.86
N ALA A 398 13.67 84.12 -5.36
CA ALA A 398 13.63 85.05 -6.49
C ALA A 398 13.42 86.51 -6.04
N LYS A 399 14.54 87.24 -5.86
CA LYS A 399 14.73 88.70 -5.84
C LYS A 399 13.61 89.60 -5.28
N ILE A 400 13.89 90.16 -4.09
CA ILE A 400 13.36 91.45 -3.64
C ILE A 400 13.94 92.55 -4.53
N GLN A 401 13.09 93.22 -5.31
CA GLN A 401 13.27 94.62 -5.71
C GLN A 401 12.02 95.40 -5.31
N LEU A 402 12.21 96.34 -4.40
CA LEU A 402 11.22 97.34 -4.01
C LEU A 402 10.89 98.26 -5.20
N LEU A 403 9.60 98.52 -5.43
CA LEU A 403 9.13 99.79 -5.97
C LEU A 403 7.67 100.05 -5.58
N ASN A 404 7.37 101.36 -5.53
CA ASN A 404 6.42 102.06 -4.68
C ASN A 404 4.94 102.01 -5.11
N PRO A 405 4.02 102.44 -4.22
CA PRO A 405 2.57 102.35 -4.38
C PRO A 405 2.00 103.60 -5.07
N SER A 406 1.46 103.43 -6.27
CA SER A 406 0.50 104.38 -6.85
C SER A 406 -0.08 103.80 -8.14
N GLN A 407 -1.27 103.20 -8.04
CA GLN A 407 -2.34 103.21 -9.05
C GLN A 407 -3.55 102.43 -8.48
N ILE A 408 -4.20 103.08 -7.52
CA ILE A 408 -5.61 102.80 -7.18
C ILE A 408 -6.44 103.70 -8.10
N ASN A 409 -7.21 103.07 -9.00
CA ASN A 409 -8.60 103.41 -9.36
C ASN A 409 -8.92 102.98 -10.80
N GLN A 410 -9.89 102.07 -10.93
CA GLN A 410 -11.12 102.19 -11.73
C GLN A 410 -11.60 100.82 -12.22
N LYS A 411 -12.49 100.18 -11.45
CA LYS A 411 -13.92 100.05 -11.79
C LYS A 411 -14.57 99.02 -10.88
N GLU A 412 -15.29 99.52 -9.89
CA GLU A 412 -16.43 98.84 -9.29
C GLU A 412 -17.58 98.78 -10.30
N ASN A 413 -18.22 97.61 -10.41
CA ASN A 413 -19.66 97.39 -10.18
C ASN A 413 -20.21 96.27 -11.08
N ASN A 414 -20.46 95.11 -10.48
CA ASN A 414 -21.84 94.75 -10.12
C ASN A 414 -21.88 93.47 -9.27
N SER A 415 -22.44 93.64 -8.08
CA SER A 415 -22.70 92.65 -7.04
C SER A 415 -23.81 91.66 -7.42
N LYS A 416 -23.52 90.37 -7.27
CA LYS A 416 -24.44 89.39 -6.66
C LYS A 416 -23.63 88.49 -5.74
N LEU A 417 -23.63 88.84 -4.45
CA LEU A 417 -23.22 87.95 -3.36
C LEU A 417 -24.12 86.70 -3.40
N LYS A 418 -23.53 85.55 -3.73
CA LYS A 418 -24.01 84.25 -3.26
C LYS A 418 -23.03 83.75 -2.21
N PHE A 419 -23.41 83.93 -0.95
CA PHE A 419 -22.81 83.25 0.19
C PHE A 419 -23.30 81.79 0.15
N GLU A 420 -22.56 80.94 -0.57
CA GLU A 420 -22.64 79.48 -0.41
C GLU A 420 -21.23 78.96 -0.07
N ASP A 421 -21.15 78.40 1.14
CA ASP A 421 -20.22 77.36 1.58
C ASP A 421 -18.78 77.69 2.04
N GLN A 422 -18.62 78.69 2.92
CA GLN A 422 -17.51 78.70 3.88
C GLN A 422 -17.55 77.48 4.84
N GLN A 423 -18.72 76.92 5.16
CA GLN A 423 -18.83 75.73 6.01
C GLN A 423 -18.34 74.46 5.32
N GLN A 424 -18.61 74.22 4.02
CA GLN A 424 -18.04 73.05 3.33
C GLN A 424 -16.54 73.17 3.12
N ILE A 425 -16.00 74.38 2.91
CA ILE A 425 -14.55 74.60 2.80
C ILE A 425 -13.87 74.33 4.14
N ILE A 426 -14.43 74.81 5.26
CA ILE A 426 -13.90 74.53 6.61
C ILE A 426 -14.09 73.05 6.99
N TYR A 427 -15.18 72.39 6.61
CA TYR A 427 -15.38 70.95 6.88
C TYR A 427 -14.44 70.07 6.05
N LYS A 428 -14.22 70.41 4.76
CA LYS A 428 -13.22 69.75 3.90
C LYS A 428 -11.81 70.01 4.42
N ALA A 429 -11.49 71.24 4.85
CA ALA A 429 -10.21 71.59 5.46
C ALA A 429 -10.00 70.88 6.82
N LYS A 430 -11.03 70.73 7.67
CA LYS A 430 -10.96 69.96 8.93
C LYS A 430 -10.82 68.45 8.69
N ARG A 431 -11.49 67.90 7.67
CA ARG A 431 -11.28 66.50 7.23
C ARG A 431 -9.86 66.31 6.71
N GLN A 432 -9.39 67.19 5.83
CA GLN A 432 -8.02 67.16 5.30
C GLN A 432 -7.00 67.28 6.44
N ALA A 433 -7.17 68.21 7.39
CA ALA A 433 -6.30 68.34 8.56
C ALA A 433 -6.33 67.11 9.50
N LYS A 434 -7.48 66.43 9.65
CA LYS A 434 -7.61 65.20 10.43
C LYS A 434 -6.95 64.00 9.73
N TYR A 435 -7.06 63.91 8.41
CA TYR A 435 -6.39 62.89 7.61
C TYR A 435 -4.87 63.14 7.53
N ALA A 436 -4.43 64.40 7.38
CA ALA A 436 -3.03 64.83 7.44
C ALA A 436 -2.38 64.49 8.80
N LYS A 437 -3.09 64.68 9.92
CA LYS A 437 -2.64 64.23 11.25
C LYS A 437 -2.54 62.71 11.38
N LYS A 438 -3.43 61.97 10.72
CA LYS A 438 -3.45 60.51 10.75
C LYS A 438 -2.33 59.92 9.88
N SER A 439 -2.06 60.54 8.74
CA SER A 439 -1.00 60.13 7.83
C SER A 439 0.38 60.40 8.45
N THR A 440 0.59 61.59 9.02
CA THR A 440 1.84 61.92 9.75
C THR A 440 2.08 61.00 10.94
N LYS A 441 1.06 60.70 11.74
CA LYS A 441 1.16 59.72 12.83
C LYS A 441 1.54 58.31 12.35
N PHE A 442 0.96 57.85 11.23
CA PHE A 442 1.30 56.55 10.64
C PHE A 442 2.77 56.48 10.20
N TYR A 443 3.27 57.54 9.55
CA TYR A 443 4.68 57.65 9.17
C TYR A 443 5.60 57.73 10.40
N ASP A 444 5.22 58.47 11.44
CA ASP A 444 6.00 58.58 12.67
C ASP A 444 6.10 57.25 13.43
N GLU A 445 5.04 56.43 13.40
CA GLU A 445 5.05 55.09 13.99
C GLU A 445 5.96 54.13 13.21
N GLU A 446 5.91 54.15 11.87
CA GLU A 446 6.76 53.29 11.03
C GLU A 446 8.23 53.72 11.04
N SER A 447 8.51 55.03 11.03
CA SER A 447 9.87 55.55 11.18
C SER A 447 10.45 55.25 12.57
N LYS A 448 9.68 55.40 13.66
CA LYS A 448 10.11 54.99 15.01
C LYS A 448 10.42 53.50 15.10
N LYS A 449 9.68 52.64 14.40
CA LYS A 449 9.98 51.19 14.31
C LYS A 449 11.29 50.92 13.55
N ALA A 450 11.55 51.66 12.46
CA ALA A 450 12.80 51.57 11.72
C ALA A 450 14.01 52.02 12.56
N TYR A 451 13.90 53.17 13.26
CA TYR A 451 14.95 53.70 14.13
C TYR A 451 15.26 52.78 15.32
N ARG A 452 14.24 52.17 15.95
CA ARG A 452 14.41 51.18 17.02
C ARG A 452 15.12 49.90 16.56
N SER A 453 15.12 49.64 15.26
CA SER A 453 15.75 48.45 14.64
C SER A 453 17.12 48.75 14.05
N HIS A 454 17.74 49.90 14.38
CA HIS A 454 19.04 50.36 13.85
C HIS A 454 19.12 50.47 12.32
N ILE A 455 18.01 50.77 11.64
CA ILE A 455 17.96 50.93 10.18
C ILE A 455 18.28 52.38 9.82
N SER A 456 19.29 52.59 8.98
CA SER A 456 19.84 53.93 8.69
C SER A 456 19.53 54.45 7.29
N ASN A 457 19.13 53.55 6.39
CA ASN A 457 18.90 53.82 4.96
C ASN A 457 17.55 53.23 4.51
N GLY A 458 16.86 53.89 3.59
CA GLY A 458 15.64 53.42 2.96
C GLY A 458 15.82 52.08 2.23
N LEU A 459 17.00 51.83 1.66
CA LEU A 459 17.35 50.52 1.08
C LEU A 459 17.33 49.40 2.14
N GLU A 460 17.90 49.63 3.32
CA GLU A 460 17.92 48.67 4.43
C GLU A 460 16.49 48.42 4.97
N TYR A 461 15.68 49.47 5.05
CA TYR A 461 14.26 49.37 5.40
C TYR A 461 13.49 48.52 4.38
N PHE A 462 13.70 48.78 3.09
CA PHE A 462 13.11 48.00 2.00
C PHE A 462 13.49 46.52 2.08
N GLN A 463 14.78 46.21 2.24
CA GLN A 463 15.28 44.85 2.40
C GLN A 463 14.63 44.14 3.60
N SER A 464 14.54 44.81 4.75
CA SER A 464 13.94 44.24 5.96
C SER A 464 12.45 43.91 5.76
N GLN A 465 11.68 44.84 5.18
CA GLN A 465 10.24 44.66 4.96
C GLN A 465 9.93 43.60 3.89
N ILE A 466 10.69 43.54 2.79
CA ILE A 466 10.53 42.49 1.78
C ILE A 466 10.89 41.11 2.36
N ASN A 467 11.93 41.01 3.20
CA ASN A 467 12.26 39.77 3.88
C ASN A 467 11.15 39.31 4.84
N ILE A 468 10.49 40.25 5.53
CA ILE A 468 9.33 39.95 6.37
C ILE A 468 8.16 39.45 5.52
N LEU A 469 7.92 40.05 4.35
CA LEU A 469 6.87 39.66 3.40
C LEU A 469 7.10 38.23 2.88
N ILE A 470 8.32 37.93 2.42
CA ILE A 470 8.69 36.58 1.94
C ILE A 470 8.57 35.54 3.05
N ARG A 471 8.98 35.86 4.28
CA ARG A 471 8.88 34.94 5.44
C ARG A 471 7.44 34.71 5.92
N ARG A 472 6.50 35.60 5.59
CA ARG A 472 5.07 35.44 5.91
C ARG A 472 4.38 34.44 4.98
N ALA A 473 4.85 34.27 3.75
CA ALA A 473 4.34 33.28 2.80
C ALA A 473 4.67 31.86 3.31
N LYS A 474 3.68 31.15 3.86
CA LYS A 474 3.85 29.78 4.38
C LYS A 474 3.33 28.76 3.36
N PRO A 475 4.13 27.75 2.96
CA PRO A 475 3.68 26.71 2.05
C PRO A 475 2.62 25.83 2.72
N ILE A 476 1.67 25.34 1.94
CA ILE A 476 0.69 24.36 2.41
C ILE A 476 1.37 22.98 2.44
N LYS A 477 1.45 22.38 3.63
CA LYS A 477 1.91 21.01 3.80
C LYS A 477 0.78 20.02 3.56
N LEU A 478 1.10 18.86 3.01
CA LEU A 478 0.16 17.75 2.90
C LEU A 478 -0.35 17.36 4.29
N SER A 479 -1.67 17.22 4.42
CA SER A 479 -2.33 16.78 5.65
C SER A 479 -3.32 15.68 5.31
N PHE A 480 -3.59 14.78 6.25
CA PHE A 480 -4.56 13.70 6.04
C PHE A 480 -5.93 14.21 5.60
N GLN A 481 -6.38 15.34 6.17
CA GLN A 481 -7.66 15.97 5.80
C GLN A 481 -7.68 16.46 4.34
N LEU A 482 -6.54 16.97 3.84
CA LEU A 482 -6.38 17.37 2.44
C LEU A 482 -6.37 16.15 1.51
N LEU A 483 -5.64 15.10 1.88
CA LEU A 483 -5.60 13.86 1.10
C LEU A 483 -6.97 13.19 1.03
N MET A 484 -7.70 13.12 2.15
CA MET A 484 -9.06 12.59 2.18
C MET A 484 -10.04 13.43 1.37
N ASN A 485 -9.92 14.76 1.39
CA ASN A 485 -10.71 15.63 0.49
C ASN A 485 -10.43 15.30 -0.98
N TYR A 486 -9.17 15.09 -1.36
CA TYR A 486 -8.78 14.73 -2.72
C TYR A 486 -9.31 13.35 -3.16
N VAL A 487 -9.12 12.32 -2.32
CA VAL A 487 -9.59 10.94 -2.60
C VAL A 487 -11.11 10.86 -2.66
N SER A 488 -11.82 11.64 -1.84
CA SER A 488 -13.30 11.70 -1.84
C SER A 488 -13.88 12.64 -2.91
N CYS A 489 -13.14 12.97 -3.96
CA CYS A 489 -13.59 13.88 -5.02
C CYS A 489 -14.11 15.23 -4.48
N GLN A 490 -13.41 15.82 -3.52
CA GLN A 490 -13.69 17.10 -2.87
C GLN A 490 -14.96 17.14 -1.98
N ILE A 491 -15.54 15.98 -1.62
CA ILE A 491 -16.76 15.89 -0.80
C ILE A 491 -16.44 16.09 0.69
N LEU A 492 -15.45 15.37 1.23
CA LEU A 492 -15.14 15.40 2.67
C LEU A 492 -14.38 16.67 3.08
N PHE A 493 -14.69 17.26 4.24
CA PHE A 493 -13.99 18.43 4.81
C PHE A 493 -14.05 19.75 4.00
N ARG A 494 -14.99 19.89 3.06
CA ARG A 494 -15.15 21.06 2.17
C ARG A 494 -15.20 22.42 2.89
N ASN A 495 -15.67 22.46 4.13
CA ASN A 495 -15.87 23.70 4.90
C ASN A 495 -14.58 24.29 5.49
N LYS A 496 -13.42 23.61 5.40
CA LYS A 496 -12.16 24.11 5.95
C LYS A 496 -11.48 25.10 4.99
N ARG A 497 -11.13 26.29 5.49
CA ARG A 497 -10.48 27.37 4.72
C ARG A 497 -9.24 26.91 3.94
N LYS A 498 -8.36 26.09 4.55
CA LYS A 498 -7.16 25.54 3.90
C LYS A 498 -7.49 24.63 2.71
N ILE A 499 -8.59 23.88 2.79
CA ILE A 499 -9.06 22.96 1.75
C ILE A 499 -9.67 23.75 0.59
N ILE A 500 -10.46 24.79 0.90
CA ILE A 500 -11.02 25.69 -0.12
C ILE A 500 -9.91 26.38 -0.93
N LEU A 501 -8.87 26.89 -0.25
CA LEU A 501 -7.73 27.51 -0.93
C LEU A 501 -6.95 26.51 -1.79
N MET A 502 -6.74 25.29 -1.28
CA MET A 502 -6.09 24.22 -2.05
C MET A 502 -6.91 23.83 -3.28
N ASN A 503 -8.23 23.62 -3.14
CA ASN A 503 -9.11 23.27 -4.26
C ASN A 503 -9.15 24.38 -5.31
N LYS A 504 -9.12 25.65 -4.89
CA LYS A 504 -9.01 26.77 -5.81
C LYS A 504 -7.68 26.77 -6.56
N ALA A 505 -6.55 26.63 -5.86
CA ALA A 505 -5.24 26.55 -6.48
C ALA A 505 -5.13 25.34 -7.42
N MET A 506 -5.75 24.22 -7.06
CA MET A 506 -5.81 23.01 -7.85
C MET A 506 -6.56 23.20 -9.17
N ASN A 507 -7.73 23.84 -9.12
CA ASN A 507 -8.50 24.15 -10.31
C ASN A 507 -7.76 25.15 -11.22
N GLN A 508 -7.11 26.16 -10.64
CA GLN A 508 -6.29 27.11 -11.41
C GLN A 508 -5.06 26.44 -12.02
N LEU A 509 -4.38 25.57 -11.27
CA LEU A 509 -3.24 24.79 -11.75
C LEU A 509 -3.63 23.91 -12.92
N SER A 510 -4.76 23.21 -12.82
CA SER A 510 -5.27 22.38 -13.90
C SER A 510 -5.57 23.18 -15.17
N SER A 511 -6.07 24.41 -15.04
CA SER A 511 -6.30 25.29 -16.19
C SER A 511 -4.99 25.80 -16.78
N GLN A 512 -4.00 26.17 -15.96
CA GLN A 512 -2.72 26.71 -16.45
C GLN A 512 -1.77 25.66 -17.03
N ILE A 513 -1.89 24.40 -16.61
CA ILE A 513 -1.12 23.26 -17.15
C ILE A 513 -1.83 22.62 -18.35
N ASP A 514 -3.04 23.05 -18.68
CA ASP A 514 -3.72 22.62 -19.89
C ASP A 514 -2.93 23.04 -21.13
N LEU A 515 -2.56 22.05 -21.96
CA LEU A 515 -1.83 22.26 -23.19
C LEU A 515 -2.54 23.29 -24.09
N PHE A 516 -3.88 23.25 -24.15
CA PHE A 516 -4.63 24.20 -24.96
C PHE A 516 -4.49 25.63 -24.46
N ASN A 517 -4.54 25.85 -23.14
CA ASN A 517 -4.34 27.18 -22.56
C ASN A 517 -2.90 27.66 -22.72
N ILE A 518 -1.91 26.77 -22.59
CA ILE A 518 -0.50 27.10 -22.84
C ILE A 518 -0.33 27.56 -24.29
N LEU A 519 -0.83 26.80 -25.26
CA LEU A 519 -0.76 27.16 -26.68
C LEU A 519 -1.50 28.45 -26.99
N THR A 520 -2.68 28.66 -26.39
CA THR A 520 -3.45 29.89 -26.55
C THR A 520 -2.70 31.09 -26.00
N LYS A 521 -2.05 30.95 -24.84
CA LYS A 521 -1.22 32.01 -24.25
C LYS A 521 0.03 32.30 -25.07
N LEU A 522 0.64 31.30 -25.68
CA LEU A 522 1.73 31.49 -26.64
C LEU A 522 1.24 32.27 -27.87
N ASN A 523 0.09 31.91 -28.43
CA ASN A 523 -0.51 32.67 -29.54
C ASN A 523 -0.89 34.10 -29.15
N GLU A 524 -1.34 34.34 -27.91
CA GLU A 524 -1.56 35.71 -27.40
C GLU A 524 -0.24 36.50 -27.31
N ILE A 525 0.88 35.85 -26.96
CA ILE A 525 2.20 36.47 -26.98
C ILE A 525 2.62 36.81 -28.41
N ASP A 526 2.33 35.96 -29.39
CA ASP A 526 2.59 36.26 -30.80
C ASP A 526 1.77 37.46 -31.28
N LYS A 527 0.49 37.58 -30.88
CA LYS A 527 -0.31 38.78 -31.15
C LYS A 527 0.23 40.02 -30.45
N LEU A 528 0.77 39.88 -29.23
CA LEU A 528 1.40 40.98 -28.52
C LEU A 528 2.68 41.44 -29.24
N LYS A 529 3.46 40.48 -29.75
CA LYS A 529 4.61 40.73 -30.61
C LYS A 529 4.18 41.47 -31.88
N GLU A 530 3.05 41.10 -32.49
CA GLU A 530 2.49 41.78 -33.66
C GLU A 530 2.12 43.25 -33.41
N VAL A 531 1.59 43.55 -32.22
CA VAL A 531 1.14 44.89 -31.84
C VAL A 531 2.30 45.78 -31.38
N LEU A 532 3.28 45.22 -30.65
CA LEU A 532 4.36 46.00 -30.04
C LEU A 532 5.54 46.25 -30.97
N LEU A 533 5.78 45.38 -31.93
CA LEU A 533 6.95 45.43 -32.81
C LEU A 533 6.54 45.78 -34.24
N THR A 534 7.36 46.55 -34.95
CA THR A 534 7.19 46.79 -36.39
C THR A 534 7.53 45.54 -37.20
N SER A 535 7.07 45.43 -38.46
CA SER A 535 7.36 44.26 -39.31
C SER A 535 8.86 43.93 -39.40
N ASP A 536 9.72 44.95 -39.46
CA ASP A 536 11.18 44.76 -39.48
C ASP A 536 11.72 44.28 -38.12
N GLN A 537 11.15 44.74 -37.01
CA GLN A 537 11.51 44.32 -35.65
C GLN A 537 11.03 42.91 -35.33
N GLN A 538 9.85 42.52 -35.83
CA GLN A 538 9.32 41.16 -35.73
C GLN A 538 10.19 40.19 -36.52
N LEU A 539 10.58 40.58 -37.74
CA LEU A 539 11.53 39.84 -38.56
C LEU A 539 12.82 39.65 -37.78
N LEU A 540 13.45 40.72 -37.28
CA LEU A 540 14.67 40.60 -36.47
C LEU A 540 14.49 39.77 -35.19
N PHE A 541 13.33 39.84 -34.54
CA PHE A 541 12.97 39.06 -33.36
C PHE A 541 12.83 37.56 -33.67
N ASP A 542 12.26 37.20 -34.83
CA ASP A 542 12.15 35.82 -35.30
C ASP A 542 13.49 35.25 -35.77
N PHE A 543 14.39 36.12 -36.21
CA PHE A 543 15.79 35.78 -36.47
C PHE A 543 16.64 35.71 -35.19
N THR A 544 16.01 35.72 -34.00
CA THR A 544 16.79 35.61 -32.77
C THR A 544 17.40 34.21 -32.61
N PRO A 545 18.63 34.18 -32.09
CA PRO A 545 19.32 33.00 -31.63
C PRO A 545 18.57 31.89 -30.88
N LYS A 546 18.75 30.62 -31.26
CA LYS A 546 18.66 29.55 -30.26
C LYS A 546 19.82 29.70 -29.27
N PRO A 547 19.59 29.39 -27.98
CA PRO A 547 20.67 29.37 -27.00
C PRO A 547 21.64 28.21 -27.32
N ILE A 548 22.91 28.55 -27.54
CA ILE A 548 23.98 27.56 -27.76
C ILE A 548 24.34 26.93 -26.41
N ILE A 549 24.39 25.60 -26.34
CA ILE A 549 24.90 24.88 -25.17
C ILE A 549 26.36 24.50 -25.47
N SER A 550 27.30 25.32 -25.03
CA SER A 550 28.75 25.04 -25.09
C SER A 550 29.24 24.46 -23.77
N LEU A 551 30.29 23.64 -23.82
CA LEU A 551 31.01 23.16 -22.63
C LEU A 551 31.80 24.27 -21.92
N ASP A 552 31.93 25.43 -22.56
CA ASP A 552 32.66 26.59 -22.07
C ASP A 552 31.69 27.75 -21.79
N HIS A 553 31.76 28.34 -20.60
CA HIS A 553 30.86 29.41 -20.16
C HIS A 553 31.19 30.75 -20.83
N LYS A 554 30.77 30.97 -22.09
CA LYS A 554 30.59 32.30 -22.67
C LYS A 554 29.40 32.32 -23.62
N ASP A 555 28.35 33.03 -23.22
CA ASP A 555 27.18 33.34 -24.03
C ASP A 555 27.59 34.11 -25.30
N VAL A 556 27.36 33.54 -26.49
CA VAL A 556 26.81 34.29 -27.64
C VAL A 556 25.84 33.39 -28.38
N LYS A 557 24.72 33.99 -28.74
CA LYS A 557 23.45 33.48 -29.25
C LYS A 557 23.44 33.76 -30.79
N ILE A 558 22.93 32.85 -31.68
CA ILE A 558 22.84 32.71 -33.19
C ILE A 558 22.02 31.44 -33.63
N ASP A 559 20.78 31.47 -34.17
CA ASP A 559 20.14 30.36 -34.90
C ASP A 559 19.05 30.79 -35.91
N ARG A 560 19.00 30.03 -37.01
CA ARG A 560 18.58 30.33 -38.37
C ARG A 560 17.85 29.10 -38.92
N PHE A 561 16.63 28.83 -38.45
CA PHE A 561 15.97 27.55 -38.73
C PHE A 561 15.43 27.38 -40.17
N LEU A 562 15.28 28.45 -40.96
CA LEU A 562 14.78 28.29 -42.34
C LEU A 562 15.87 28.05 -43.41
N ILE A 563 17.15 28.05 -43.05
CA ILE A 563 18.27 27.88 -44.01
C ILE A 563 19.01 26.55 -43.80
N GLU A 564 18.88 25.90 -42.64
CA GLU A 564 19.50 24.58 -42.41
C GLU A 564 18.80 23.41 -43.13
N GLN A 565 17.53 23.54 -43.51
CA GLN A 565 16.82 22.45 -44.18
C GLN A 565 17.27 22.20 -45.64
N ASN A 566 17.99 23.13 -46.28
CA ASN A 566 18.47 22.98 -47.65
C ASN A 566 19.96 22.65 -47.75
N SER A 567 20.69 22.48 -46.63
CA SER A 567 22.17 22.33 -46.65
C SER A 567 22.69 21.07 -45.96
N ARG A 568 21.84 20.06 -45.72
CA ARG A 568 22.27 18.74 -45.22
C ARG A 568 21.80 17.61 -46.15
N CYS A 569 22.34 17.61 -47.37
CA CYS A 569 22.80 16.37 -47.98
C CYS A 569 24.33 16.41 -47.96
N ASP A 570 24.94 15.27 -47.68
CA ASP A 570 26.37 15.00 -47.53
C ASP A 570 27.01 15.51 -46.24
N PHE A 571 27.13 14.63 -45.24
CA PHE A 571 28.42 14.06 -44.80
C PHE A 571 28.17 13.15 -43.58
N ASP A 572 27.68 11.94 -43.82
CA ASP A 572 27.99 10.83 -42.92
C ASP A 572 29.40 10.36 -43.29
N LEU A 573 30.36 10.51 -42.38
CA LEU A 573 31.35 9.47 -42.04
C LEU A 573 32.40 9.99 -41.05
N GLU A 574 32.64 9.16 -40.04
CA GLU A 574 33.88 9.02 -39.25
C GLU A 574 34.17 10.04 -38.12
N PHE A 575 33.91 9.64 -36.87
CA PHE A 575 34.92 8.93 -36.07
C PHE A 575 34.36 8.59 -34.68
N LYS A 576 34.23 7.29 -34.40
CA LYS A 576 34.23 6.76 -33.03
C LYS A 576 35.65 6.86 -32.45
N GLN A 577 35.69 7.06 -31.14
CA GLN A 577 36.79 6.83 -30.18
C GLN A 577 37.50 8.08 -29.64
N LYS A 578 37.20 8.45 -28.39
CA LYS A 578 38.14 8.20 -27.28
C LYS A 578 37.48 8.42 -25.92
N GLU A 579 37.87 7.54 -25.00
CA GLU A 579 37.39 7.34 -23.65
C GLU A 579 37.92 8.37 -22.61
N LYS A 580 37.08 8.58 -21.58
CA LYS A 580 37.32 8.58 -20.12
C LYS A 580 38.39 9.47 -19.45
N ALA A 581 37.89 10.01 -18.32
CA ALA A 581 38.55 10.30 -17.04
C ALA A 581 39.21 11.69 -16.97
N ILE A 582 39.17 12.51 -15.91
CA ILE A 582 39.21 12.32 -14.44
C ILE A 582 38.66 13.63 -13.80
N LYS A 583 37.66 13.52 -12.91
CA LYS A 583 37.61 13.88 -11.47
C LYS A 583 37.78 15.35 -11.01
N ASP A 584 36.92 15.64 -10.03
CA ASP A 584 37.06 16.49 -8.84
C ASP A 584 37.15 18.02 -8.99
N ALA A 585 36.06 18.70 -8.59
CA ALA A 585 36.10 19.82 -7.64
C ALA A 585 34.66 20.28 -7.27
N GLU A 586 34.06 19.66 -6.25
CA GLU A 586 32.97 20.31 -5.50
C GLU A 586 33.55 20.90 -4.21
N THR A 587 33.38 22.21 -4.04
CA THR A 587 33.56 22.92 -2.76
C THR A 587 32.72 24.20 -2.76
N PRO A 588 32.48 24.85 -1.61
CA PRO A 588 31.19 24.80 -0.93
C PRO A 588 30.43 26.14 -1.03
N GLN A 589 29.30 26.17 -1.74
CA GLN A 589 28.42 27.35 -1.73
C GLN A 589 27.45 27.32 -0.54
N LYS A 590 27.94 27.72 0.64
CA LYS A 590 27.07 28.09 1.76
C LYS A 590 27.41 29.41 2.45
N SER A 591 28.39 30.17 1.94
CA SER A 591 28.67 31.54 2.39
C SER A 591 28.45 32.62 1.31
N LEU A 592 28.06 32.25 0.09
CA LEU A 592 27.82 33.20 -1.02
C LEU A 592 26.35 33.63 -1.18
N HIS A 593 25.41 33.08 -0.39
CA HIS A 593 23.99 33.43 -0.53
C HIS A 593 23.62 34.78 0.09
N LEU A 594 24.30 35.24 1.16
CA LEU A 594 23.95 36.52 1.79
C LEU A 594 24.42 37.76 1.01
N LYS A 595 25.40 37.66 0.10
CA LYS A 595 25.86 38.81 -0.72
C LYS A 595 25.10 38.95 -2.04
N ALA A 596 24.67 37.86 -2.65
CA ALA A 596 23.88 37.87 -3.90
C ALA A 596 22.50 38.52 -3.70
N ASP A 597 21.87 38.27 -2.55
CA ASP A 597 20.55 38.82 -2.22
C ASP A 597 20.59 40.36 -2.06
N SER A 598 21.64 40.92 -1.45
CA SER A 598 21.75 42.38 -1.27
C SER A 598 21.87 43.15 -2.59
N GLN A 599 22.66 42.63 -3.54
CA GLN A 599 22.79 43.22 -4.88
C GLN A 599 21.49 43.13 -5.70
N LEU A 600 20.73 42.05 -5.52
CA LEU A 600 19.43 41.88 -6.15
C LEU A 600 18.42 42.91 -5.63
N TYR A 601 18.33 43.08 -4.31
CA TYR A 601 17.45 44.10 -3.72
C TYR A 601 17.84 45.52 -4.15
N GLU A 602 19.14 45.82 -4.26
CA GLU A 602 19.63 47.10 -4.76
C GLU A 602 19.23 47.34 -6.23
N ARG A 603 19.33 46.33 -7.08
CA ARG A 603 18.89 46.40 -8.49
C ARG A 603 17.38 46.63 -8.61
N ILE A 604 16.59 45.90 -7.84
CA ILE A 604 15.12 46.03 -7.81
C ILE A 604 14.73 47.43 -7.33
N TYR A 605 15.39 47.92 -6.27
CA TYR A 605 15.16 49.24 -5.71
C TYR A 605 15.46 50.35 -6.72
N LYS A 606 16.61 50.29 -7.40
CA LYS A 606 16.98 51.24 -8.46
C LYS A 606 16.08 51.15 -9.69
N ALA A 607 15.59 49.96 -10.04
CA ALA A 607 14.66 49.78 -11.16
C ALA A 607 13.33 50.47 -10.88
N TYR A 608 12.80 50.34 -9.65
CA TYR A 608 11.59 51.05 -9.24
C TYR A 608 11.76 52.56 -9.31
N ASP A 609 12.92 53.09 -8.89
CA ASP A 609 13.22 54.53 -8.98
C ASP A 609 13.23 55.04 -10.41
N LYS A 610 13.80 54.27 -11.34
CA LYS A 610 13.82 54.62 -12.76
C LYS A 610 12.40 54.67 -13.34
N VAL A 611 11.54 53.72 -12.96
CA VAL A 611 10.14 53.70 -13.39
C VAL A 611 9.37 54.88 -12.82
N LEU A 612 9.61 55.26 -11.56
CA LEU A 612 8.98 56.41 -10.92
C LEU A 612 9.44 57.74 -11.55
N ASN A 613 10.73 57.88 -11.86
CA ASN A 613 11.28 59.07 -12.52
C ASN A 613 10.88 59.14 -14.01
N GLY A 614 10.66 58.00 -14.68
CA GLY A 614 10.15 57.96 -16.05
C GLY A 614 8.74 58.53 -16.22
N LEU A 615 7.98 58.71 -15.12
CA LEU A 615 6.66 59.35 -15.14
C LEU A 615 6.72 60.85 -15.43
N THR A 616 7.90 61.49 -15.39
CA THR A 616 8.08 62.92 -15.69
C THR A 616 8.49 63.19 -17.15
N VAL A 617 8.58 62.15 -17.99
CA VAL A 617 8.96 62.25 -19.42
C VAL A 617 7.71 62.47 -20.28
N SER A 618 7.81 63.26 -21.36
CA SER A 618 6.69 63.73 -22.22
C SER A 618 5.93 62.64 -23.00
N ASN A 619 6.33 61.37 -22.96
CA ASN A 619 5.68 60.29 -23.70
C ASN A 619 4.48 59.70 -22.92
N GLN A 620 3.25 60.02 -23.34
CA GLN A 620 2.01 59.56 -22.70
C GLN A 620 1.87 58.03 -22.64
N TYR A 621 2.43 57.29 -23.61
CA TYR A 621 2.34 55.83 -23.67
C TYR A 621 3.20 55.15 -22.60
N GLU A 622 4.45 55.61 -22.42
CA GLU A 622 5.34 55.11 -21.37
C GLU A 622 4.80 55.42 -19.98
N GLN A 623 4.19 56.60 -19.80
CA GLN A 623 3.52 56.96 -18.54
C GLN A 623 2.37 56.01 -18.22
N TYR A 624 1.55 55.65 -19.22
CA TYR A 624 0.45 54.69 -19.02
C TYR A 624 0.98 53.31 -18.60
N ILE A 625 2.01 52.80 -19.28
CA ILE A 625 2.62 51.49 -18.95
C ILE A 625 3.24 51.51 -17.56
N ASN A 626 4.02 52.54 -17.23
CA ASN A 626 4.66 52.67 -15.91
C ASN A 626 3.62 52.74 -14.78
N ASN A 627 2.50 53.45 -15.00
CA ASN A 627 1.39 53.47 -14.06
C ASN A 627 0.71 52.10 -13.90
N GLN A 628 0.51 51.35 -14.98
CA GLN A 628 -0.04 50.00 -14.91
C GLN A 628 0.90 49.04 -14.18
N LEU A 629 2.20 49.09 -14.46
CA LEU A 629 3.21 48.27 -13.76
C LEU A 629 3.25 48.54 -12.26
N ILE A 630 3.21 49.81 -11.85
CA ILE A 630 3.18 50.18 -10.44
C ILE A 630 1.91 49.62 -9.78
N ASN A 631 0.75 49.71 -10.44
CA ASN A 631 -0.51 49.19 -9.92
C ASN A 631 -0.50 47.66 -9.73
N GLN A 632 0.18 46.91 -10.60
CA GLN A 632 0.30 45.45 -10.50
C GLN A 632 1.17 44.97 -9.33
N LEU A 633 2.05 45.82 -8.76
CA LEU A 633 2.86 45.48 -7.58
C LEU A 633 2.03 45.28 -6.30
N GLY A 634 0.79 45.78 -6.26
CA GLY A 634 -0.09 45.69 -5.11
C GLY A 634 0.20 46.72 -4.00
N ALA A 635 -0.83 46.99 -3.19
CA ALA A 635 -0.80 48.12 -2.24
C ALA A 635 0.25 47.99 -1.12
N GLU A 636 0.55 46.77 -0.66
CA GLU A 636 1.52 46.53 0.40
C GLU A 636 2.95 46.83 -0.07
N VAL A 637 3.34 46.29 -1.24
CA VAL A 637 4.68 46.50 -1.82
C VAL A 637 4.89 47.97 -2.20
N GLN A 638 3.89 48.63 -2.80
CA GLN A 638 3.94 50.06 -3.08
C GLN A 638 4.12 50.91 -1.81
N THR A 639 3.45 50.54 -0.72
CA THR A 639 3.58 51.23 0.57
C THR A 639 5.00 51.11 1.11
N ILE A 640 5.61 49.93 1.02
CA ILE A 640 7.00 49.68 1.44
C ILE A 640 7.97 50.56 0.63
N PHE A 641 7.83 50.59 -0.69
CA PHE A 641 8.67 51.43 -1.56
C PHE A 641 8.50 52.92 -1.23
N LYS A 642 7.27 53.43 -1.13
CA LYS A 642 7.02 54.85 -0.85
C LYS A 642 7.49 55.28 0.54
N LEU A 643 7.32 54.42 1.56
CA LEU A 643 7.86 54.67 2.90
C LEU A 643 9.39 54.66 2.93
N SER A 644 10.03 53.73 2.20
CA SER A 644 11.49 53.69 2.12
C SER A 644 12.07 55.00 1.58
N LYS A 645 11.41 55.63 0.60
CA LYS A 645 11.80 56.93 0.04
C LYS A 645 11.63 58.09 1.01
N LEU A 646 10.54 58.08 1.76
CA LEU A 646 10.32 59.10 2.79
C LEU A 646 11.39 59.02 3.90
N ILE A 647 11.86 57.81 4.22
CA ILE A 647 12.95 57.56 5.18
C ILE A 647 14.27 58.12 4.63
N ASP A 648 14.65 57.81 3.38
CA ASP A 648 15.85 58.36 2.72
C ASP A 648 15.88 59.89 2.75
N PHE A 649 14.74 60.52 2.43
CA PHE A 649 14.62 61.98 2.42
C PHE A 649 14.83 62.58 3.83
N SER A 650 14.26 61.96 4.87
CA SER A 650 14.41 62.43 6.26
C SER A 650 15.83 62.32 6.82
N VAL A 651 16.59 61.32 6.38
CA VAL A 651 18.00 61.13 6.76
C VAL A 651 18.91 62.14 6.03
N SER A 652 18.56 62.53 4.80
CA SER A 652 19.29 63.59 4.08
C SER A 652 19.13 64.97 4.72
N PHE A 653 17.92 65.34 5.16
CA PHE A 653 17.62 66.64 5.77
C PHE A 653 18.28 66.83 7.15
N SER A 654 18.33 65.77 7.96
CA SER A 654 18.98 65.80 9.29
C SER A 654 20.51 65.93 9.23
N ARG A 655 21.16 65.42 8.16
CA ARG A 655 22.61 65.59 7.93
C ARG A 655 22.97 67.02 7.50
N THR A 656 22.11 67.68 6.70
CA THR A 656 22.33 69.07 6.25
C THR A 656 22.20 70.08 7.40
N PHE A 657 21.28 69.84 8.34
CA PHE A 657 21.14 70.68 9.55
C PHE A 657 22.29 70.50 10.55
N ARG A 658 22.82 69.28 10.72
CA ARG A 658 24.02 69.05 11.57
C ARG A 658 25.27 69.74 11.02
N ARG A 659 25.46 69.80 9.69
CA ARG A 659 26.56 70.56 9.08
C ARG A 659 26.41 72.07 9.23
N LYS A 660 25.19 72.62 9.22
CA LYS A 660 24.96 74.06 9.51
C LYS A 660 25.07 74.40 11.01
N GLY A 661 24.76 73.48 11.91
CA GLY A 661 24.92 73.66 13.36
C GLY A 661 26.36 73.62 13.88
N GLN A 662 27.27 72.94 13.18
CA GLN A 662 28.69 72.88 13.56
C GLN A 662 29.52 74.10 13.08
N ILE A 663 28.96 74.97 12.24
CA ILE A 663 29.62 76.22 11.79
C ILE A 663 29.29 77.41 12.72
N PHE A 664 28.32 77.25 13.63
CA PHE A 664 27.89 78.30 14.58
C PHE A 664 28.33 78.08 16.04
N GLN A 665 29.23 77.12 16.31
CA GLN A 665 29.79 76.87 17.66
C GLN A 665 31.29 77.18 17.79
N GLN A 666 31.88 77.88 16.83
CA GLN A 666 33.30 78.29 16.87
C GLN A 666 33.54 79.78 17.16
N GLU A 667 32.50 80.52 17.57
CA GLU A 667 32.62 81.90 18.07
C GLU A 667 31.77 82.09 19.35
N ARG A 668 32.32 81.71 20.51
CA ARG A 668 32.11 82.39 21.81
C ARG A 668 33.09 81.88 22.88
N LEU A 669 34.15 82.66 23.03
CA LEU A 669 35.14 82.85 24.09
C LEU A 669 35.16 81.97 25.36
N ASP A 670 36.36 81.41 25.60
CA ASP A 670 36.97 81.17 26.92
C ASP A 670 37.21 82.51 27.68
N PRO A 671 36.94 82.58 28.99
CA PRO A 671 37.34 83.70 29.84
C PRO A 671 38.50 83.29 30.78
N GLU A 672 39.70 83.83 30.56
CA GLU A 672 40.70 84.17 31.61
C GLU A 672 42.03 84.60 30.98
N ALA A 673 42.29 85.91 30.92
CA ALA A 673 43.61 86.53 31.10
C ALA A 673 43.53 88.05 30.84
N LEU A 674 43.38 88.85 31.89
CA LEU A 674 44.01 90.18 31.95
C LEU A 674 44.38 90.48 33.40
N GLN A 675 45.67 90.34 33.70
CA GLN A 675 46.34 91.06 34.78
C GLN A 675 47.02 92.29 34.14
N ILE A 676 46.83 93.42 34.84
CA ILE A 676 47.39 94.77 34.67
C ILE A 676 46.66 95.66 33.67
#